data_AF-A0A8H3EIC6-F1
#
_entry.id   AF-A0A8H3EIC6-F1
#
_cell.length_a   1.000
_cell.length_b   1.000
_cell.length_c   1.000
_cell.angle_alpha   90.00
_cell.angle_beta   90.00
_cell.angle_gamma   90.00
#
_symmetry.space_group_name_H-M   'P 1'
#
loop_
_entity.id
_entity.type
_entity.pdbx_description
1 polymer ?
#
loop_
_entity_poly.entity_id
_entity_poly.type
_entity_poly.pdbx_seq_one_letter_code
_entity_poly.pdbx_strand_id
1 'polypeptide(L)'
;MADKDLVSSNSYTLRDCFSAELLRRIATPDTKKAAKRQPGRYKKGISSTKSIDAAKLCDVTTSDHQQQQNDAEELAEFIDEIFDSLPLELQCLSYSAIQADPSLAKRMSSPHDTAIETLLHLQTSISESLTAYALLPATTSVQNLLVATLTSYVQSTTAAPPVWSNTKASAAGCEICSRDWVPLTYHHLIPKSTHERARKRGWHEDWMLNSVAWLCRACHNYVHSIESNEGLAKDYYTVEKLLARDDVRRWAHWVGKVRWKARTYDKVNFLLPTTEEPPSHYNYVAQSSYAALRTTARTLGSTMMTTAFLQRILEELQRSVENDPLLRCGPEALSQIITTPDIPLKLANEKLHVFPFKDVDICWRRLYTDAGISRAIRLIRNDTGSEDWLNQTIKQLDMVLIMTGAPLREEMVERILSRLQDDAGFCGKDWSDTFDKTTLRIPGLLFPVEQSVLTLSQFRKILQASQPHVIKEAINYWPALTTRPWSSPSYLRYCTIGGRRLVPVELGRSYTDDDWGQAIIPFAEFLDKFILKPGSSMAYLAQHDLLAQIPALREDIVIPDFCYTDPPCADLCLSHPSYPATKLDEPLLNAWFGPAGTISPLHTDPYHNILCQIVGKKYVRIYNPNQRTKLYPRGTENGIDMSNTSRVPPELVEMSLGPDDEFPLFDEAQYVETILSEGDSLYIPAGWWHYVRSLSISFSVSFWWN
;
A
#
# COMPACT_ATOMS: atom_id res chain seq x y z
N MET A 1 2.49 -42.32 3.59
CA MET A 1 3.29 -41.22 4.13
C MET A 1 2.44 -40.23 4.94
N ALA A 2 1.21 -39.88 4.50
CA ALA A 2 0.34 -38.91 5.20
C ALA A 2 -0.05 -39.25 6.66
N ASP A 3 -0.17 -40.54 7.03
CA ASP A 3 -0.54 -40.91 8.41
C ASP A 3 0.56 -40.64 9.45
N LYS A 4 1.85 -40.74 9.09
CA LYS A 4 2.95 -40.58 10.06
C LYS A 4 3.14 -39.12 10.50
N ASP A 5 2.95 -38.19 9.58
CA ASP A 5 3.08 -36.76 9.86
C ASP A 5 1.92 -36.25 10.73
N LEU A 6 0.71 -36.78 10.52
CA LEU A 6 -0.47 -36.48 11.35
C LEU A 6 -0.32 -37.02 12.78
N VAL A 7 0.12 -38.28 12.92
CA VAL A 7 0.37 -38.90 14.23
C VAL A 7 1.43 -38.13 15.00
N SER A 8 2.53 -37.73 14.35
CA SER A 8 3.57 -36.88 14.94
C SER A 8 3.02 -35.53 15.40
N SER A 9 2.26 -34.83 14.56
CA SER A 9 1.62 -33.55 14.91
C SER A 9 0.64 -33.67 16.09
N ASN A 10 -0.10 -34.77 16.15
CA ASN A 10 -1.06 -35.03 17.22
C ASN A 10 -0.37 -35.34 18.56
N SER A 11 0.78 -36.02 18.55
CA SER A 11 1.62 -36.19 19.74
C SER A 11 2.01 -34.84 20.35
N TYR A 12 2.52 -33.89 19.54
CA TYR A 12 2.84 -32.54 20.01
C TYR A 12 1.61 -31.81 20.59
N THR A 13 0.46 -31.93 19.93
CA THR A 13 -0.78 -31.30 20.40
C THR A 13 -1.22 -31.84 21.76
N LEU A 14 -1.04 -33.15 22.01
CA LEU A 14 -1.31 -33.74 23.32
C LEU A 14 -0.35 -33.21 24.39
N ARG A 15 0.95 -33.07 24.08
CA ARG A 15 1.94 -32.49 25.00
C ARG A 15 1.60 -31.06 25.42
N ASP A 16 1.17 -30.23 24.47
CA ASP A 16 0.77 -28.85 24.75
C ASP A 16 -0.47 -28.80 25.65
N CYS A 17 -1.48 -29.61 25.35
CA CYS A 17 -2.70 -29.70 26.16
C CYS A 17 -2.40 -30.18 27.59
N PHE A 18 -1.53 -31.17 27.74
CA PHE A 18 -1.12 -31.70 29.03
C PHE A 18 -0.36 -30.65 29.85
N SER A 19 0.61 -29.99 29.23
CA SER A 19 1.43 -28.96 29.86
C SER A 19 0.60 -27.75 30.29
N ALA A 20 -0.36 -27.32 29.45
CA ALA A 20 -1.25 -26.21 29.78
C ALA A 20 -2.13 -26.50 31.01
N GLU A 21 -2.72 -27.70 31.10
CA GLU A 21 -3.54 -28.07 32.26
C GLU A 21 -2.70 -28.26 33.53
N LEU A 22 -1.47 -28.77 33.40
CA LEU A 22 -0.52 -28.87 34.52
C LEU A 22 -0.15 -27.48 35.07
N LEU A 23 0.25 -26.56 34.20
CA LEU A 23 0.57 -25.18 34.58
C LEU A 23 -0.62 -24.47 35.22
N ARG A 24 -1.84 -24.69 34.70
CA ARG A 24 -3.07 -24.12 35.27
C ARG A 24 -3.30 -24.57 36.72
N ARG A 25 -2.95 -25.81 37.06
CA ARG A 25 -3.09 -26.35 38.43
C ARG A 25 -1.98 -25.89 39.36
N ILE A 26 -0.76 -25.76 38.86
CA ILE A 26 0.36 -25.18 39.63
C ILE A 26 0.11 -23.70 39.94
N ALA A 27 -0.53 -22.96 39.03
CA ALA A 27 -0.75 -21.52 39.15
C ALA A 27 -1.87 -21.09 40.13
N THR A 28 -2.65 -22.00 40.72
CA THR A 28 -3.70 -21.62 41.69
C THR A 28 -3.12 -21.37 43.09
N PRO A 29 -3.10 -20.13 43.63
CA PRO A 29 -2.57 -19.86 44.96
C PRO A 29 -3.62 -20.16 46.04
N ASP A 30 -3.18 -20.86 47.09
CA ASP A 30 -3.95 -21.09 48.32
C ASP A 30 -4.40 -19.75 48.95
N THR A 31 -5.71 -19.55 49.07
CA THR A 31 -6.27 -18.32 49.66
C THR A 31 -6.32 -18.39 51.18
N LYS A 32 -5.34 -17.81 51.89
CA LYS A 32 -5.51 -17.41 53.30
C LYS A 32 -4.92 -16.02 53.63
N LYS A 33 -5.87 -15.11 53.90
CA LYS A 33 -5.84 -13.85 54.70
C LYS A 33 -4.49 -13.39 55.30
N ALA A 34 -4.12 -12.13 55.02
CA ALA A 34 -3.53 -11.24 56.03
C ALA A 34 -3.75 -9.76 55.66
N ALA A 35 -3.89 -8.95 56.70
CA ALA A 35 -4.45 -7.60 56.71
C ALA A 35 -3.45 -6.48 56.41
N LYS A 36 -4.01 -5.34 55.94
CA LYS A 36 -3.57 -3.93 56.06
C LYS A 36 -2.22 -3.65 56.79
N ARG A 37 -1.32 -2.89 56.14
CA ARG A 37 -0.89 -1.54 56.63
C ARG A 37 0.00 -0.77 55.63
N GLN A 38 -0.03 0.55 55.82
CA GLN A 38 0.37 1.65 54.95
C GLN A 38 1.88 1.99 54.93
N PRO A 39 2.33 2.90 54.02
CA PRO A 39 3.72 3.09 53.62
C PRO A 39 4.48 4.12 54.48
N GLY A 40 5.82 3.99 54.57
CA GLY A 40 6.61 4.95 55.32
C GLY A 40 8.12 4.88 55.13
N ARG A 41 8.62 5.81 54.31
CA ARG A 41 9.84 6.62 54.51
C ARG A 41 11.23 5.99 54.31
N TYR A 42 11.83 6.38 53.18
CA TYR A 42 13.27 6.30 52.91
C TYR A 42 13.98 7.58 53.41
N LYS A 43 15.17 7.44 54.02
CA LYS A 43 16.13 8.54 54.23
C LYS A 43 17.59 8.04 54.23
N LYS A 44 18.35 8.60 53.28
CA LYS A 44 19.78 9.04 53.23
C LYS A 44 20.82 8.28 54.09
N GLY A 45 22.03 7.95 53.62
CA GLY A 45 22.77 8.26 52.37
C GLY A 45 24.27 7.96 52.54
N ILE A 46 25.09 8.51 51.61
CA ILE A 46 26.58 8.69 51.64
C ILE A 46 27.39 7.42 51.27
N SER A 47 27.85 7.26 50.02
CA SER A 47 29.12 7.74 49.38
C SER A 47 30.35 6.89 49.70
N SER A 48 30.93 6.23 48.68
CA SER A 48 32.31 6.50 48.23
C SER A 48 32.69 5.66 47.00
N THR A 49 33.32 6.33 46.04
CA THR A 49 33.98 5.85 44.82
C THR A 49 35.09 4.82 45.03
N LYS A 50 35.19 3.80 44.17
CA LYS A 50 36.40 3.49 43.36
C LYS A 50 36.16 2.30 42.41
N SER A 51 36.62 2.47 41.18
CA SER A 51 36.69 1.51 40.07
C SER A 51 37.68 0.37 40.36
N ILE A 52 37.30 -0.89 40.09
CA ILE A 52 38.23 -1.94 39.62
C ILE A 52 37.49 -2.87 38.64
N ASP A 53 38.05 -2.92 37.44
CA ASP A 53 38.10 -3.93 36.37
C ASP A 53 37.12 -5.12 36.33
N ALA A 54 36.45 -5.19 35.18
CA ALA A 54 35.72 -6.34 34.66
C ALA A 54 36.68 -7.46 34.21
N ALA A 55 36.97 -8.41 35.09
CA ALA A 55 37.40 -9.77 34.75
C ALA A 55 37.48 -10.65 36.01
N LYS A 56 36.33 -11.17 36.47
CA LYS A 56 36.19 -12.42 37.27
C LYS A 56 34.79 -12.48 37.89
N LEU A 57 33.84 -13.09 37.18
CA LEU A 57 32.64 -13.68 37.76
C LEU A 57 32.04 -14.66 36.74
N CYS A 58 32.65 -15.83 36.66
CA CYS A 58 32.12 -17.02 36.02
C CYS A 58 32.51 -18.20 36.92
N ASP A 59 31.57 -18.59 37.79
CA ASP A 59 31.34 -19.99 38.23
C ASP A 59 30.41 -20.00 39.43
N VAL A 60 29.10 -19.89 39.19
CA VAL A 60 27.99 -20.57 39.89
C VAL A 60 26.75 -20.29 39.03
N THR A 61 26.30 -21.24 38.17
CA THR A 61 24.91 -21.44 37.66
C THR A 61 24.82 -22.43 36.48
N THR A 62 25.62 -23.50 36.43
CA THR A 62 25.51 -24.52 35.36
C THR A 62 24.81 -25.81 35.81
N SER A 63 24.86 -26.17 37.11
CA SER A 63 24.28 -27.44 37.59
C SER A 63 22.75 -27.41 37.72
N ASP A 64 22.15 -26.30 38.17
CA ASP A 64 20.68 -26.20 38.36
C ASP A 64 19.92 -26.15 37.02
N HIS A 65 20.51 -25.51 36.01
CA HIS A 65 19.90 -25.44 34.68
C HIS A 65 19.97 -26.77 33.91
N GLN A 66 21.03 -27.56 34.10
CA GLN A 66 21.11 -28.89 33.49
C GLN A 66 20.13 -29.88 34.13
N GLN A 67 19.94 -29.82 35.45
CA GLN A 67 18.98 -30.69 36.15
C GLN A 67 17.54 -30.40 35.68
N GLN A 68 17.12 -29.13 35.64
CA GLN A 68 15.77 -28.75 35.22
C GLN A 68 15.48 -29.07 33.74
N GLN A 69 16.50 -29.04 32.88
CA GLN A 69 16.35 -29.36 31.47
C GLN A 69 16.20 -30.87 31.24
N ASN A 70 16.95 -31.70 31.99
CA ASN A 70 16.78 -33.15 31.95
C ASN A 70 15.40 -33.59 32.46
N ASP A 71 14.91 -33.00 33.57
CA ASP A 71 13.60 -33.33 34.14
C ASP A 71 12.44 -33.00 33.17
N ALA A 72 12.60 -31.95 32.34
CA ALA A 72 11.62 -31.57 31.32
C ALA A 72 11.65 -32.49 30.09
N GLU A 73 12.83 -32.96 29.69
CA GLU A 73 13.00 -33.94 28.60
C GLU A 73 12.41 -35.29 28.98
N GLU A 74 12.66 -35.78 30.20
CA GLU A 74 12.08 -37.04 30.72
C GLU A 74 10.54 -36.96 30.81
N LEU A 75 9.98 -35.82 31.23
CA LEU A 75 8.53 -35.63 31.25
C LEU A 75 7.92 -35.61 29.84
N ALA A 76 8.62 -35.07 28.86
CA ALA A 76 8.16 -35.05 27.47
C ALA A 76 8.15 -36.46 26.85
N GLU A 77 9.19 -37.26 27.09
CA GLU A 77 9.25 -38.67 26.68
C GLU A 77 8.10 -39.47 27.32
N PHE A 78 7.80 -39.21 28.59
CA PHE A 78 6.68 -39.86 29.27
C PHE A 78 5.31 -39.50 28.66
N ILE A 79 5.09 -38.25 28.25
CA ILE A 79 3.84 -37.86 27.60
C ILE A 79 3.70 -38.51 26.21
N ASP A 80 4.81 -38.79 25.53
CA ASP A 80 4.78 -39.57 24.28
C ASP A 80 4.37 -41.02 24.51
N GLU A 81 4.84 -41.65 25.58
CA GLU A 81 4.41 -43.01 25.94
C GLU A 81 2.89 -43.06 26.23
N ILE A 82 2.34 -41.99 26.83
CA ILE A 82 0.89 -41.85 27.02
C ILE A 82 0.19 -41.76 25.66
N PHE A 83 0.72 -40.96 24.72
CA PHE A 83 0.17 -40.81 23.37
C PHE A 83 0.18 -42.13 22.58
N ASP A 84 1.30 -42.86 22.61
CA ASP A 84 1.47 -44.14 21.93
C ASP A 84 0.54 -45.23 22.49
N SER A 85 0.12 -45.08 23.76
CA SER A 85 -0.85 -45.96 24.42
C SER A 85 -2.32 -45.63 24.07
N LEU A 86 -2.59 -44.52 23.39
CA LEU A 86 -3.96 -44.17 22.96
C LEU A 86 -4.40 -45.06 21.78
N PRO A 87 -5.71 -45.35 21.64
CA PRO A 87 -6.27 -45.97 20.44
C PRO A 87 -5.89 -45.21 19.17
N LEU A 88 -5.69 -45.94 18.06
CA LEU A 88 -5.29 -45.36 16.78
C LEU A 88 -6.27 -44.28 16.29
N GLU A 89 -7.56 -44.42 16.65
CA GLU A 89 -8.59 -43.44 16.34
C GLU A 89 -8.36 -42.08 17.01
N LEU A 90 -7.71 -42.05 18.18
CA LEU A 90 -7.29 -40.81 18.86
C LEU A 90 -5.95 -40.30 18.35
N GLN A 91 -5.03 -41.19 17.97
CA GLN A 91 -3.73 -40.81 17.41
C GLN A 91 -3.87 -40.16 16.02
N CYS A 92 -4.83 -40.61 15.20
CA CYS A 92 -5.10 -40.09 13.86
C CYS A 92 -6.27 -39.08 13.80
N LEU A 93 -6.75 -38.60 14.96
CA LEU A 93 -7.92 -37.74 15.02
C LEU A 93 -7.66 -36.39 14.33
N SER A 94 -8.62 -35.94 13.51
CA SER A 94 -8.55 -34.66 12.81
C SER A 94 -9.94 -34.14 12.44
N TYR A 95 -10.05 -32.84 12.14
CA TYR A 95 -11.29 -32.26 11.62
C TYR A 95 -11.81 -32.98 10.37
N SER A 96 -10.92 -33.36 9.43
CA SER A 96 -11.34 -34.10 8.23
C SER A 96 -11.85 -35.50 8.56
N ALA A 97 -11.22 -36.20 9.52
CA ALA A 97 -11.65 -37.53 9.95
C ALA A 97 -13.07 -37.51 10.54
N ILE A 98 -13.42 -36.50 11.35
CA ILE A 98 -14.77 -36.39 11.93
C ILE A 98 -15.83 -35.97 10.90
N GLN A 99 -15.46 -35.23 9.85
CA GLN A 99 -16.38 -34.90 8.75
C GLN A 99 -16.63 -36.11 7.84
N ALA A 100 -15.62 -36.98 7.68
CA ALA A 100 -15.72 -38.19 6.87
C ALA A 100 -16.51 -39.33 7.56
N ASP A 101 -16.51 -39.40 8.89
CA ASP A 101 -17.22 -40.43 9.67
C ASP A 101 -18.13 -39.81 10.75
N PRO A 102 -19.45 -39.69 10.48
CA PRO A 102 -20.42 -39.19 11.46
C PRO A 102 -20.51 -40.02 12.75
N SER A 103 -20.14 -41.30 12.71
CA SER A 103 -20.12 -42.17 13.89
C SER A 103 -18.93 -41.87 14.80
N LEU A 104 -17.78 -41.50 14.23
CA LEU A 104 -16.61 -41.01 14.95
C LEU A 104 -16.92 -39.64 15.59
N ALA A 105 -17.55 -38.71 14.87
CA ALA A 105 -17.96 -37.42 15.41
C ALA A 105 -18.89 -37.56 16.64
N LYS A 106 -19.84 -38.49 16.59
CA LYS A 106 -20.75 -38.76 17.70
C LYS A 106 -20.04 -39.35 18.93
N ARG A 107 -19.06 -40.25 18.73
CA ARG A 107 -18.24 -40.83 19.81
C ARG A 107 -17.33 -39.78 20.49
N MET A 108 -16.77 -38.85 19.71
CA MET A 108 -15.85 -37.81 20.21
C MET A 108 -16.57 -36.60 20.83
N SER A 109 -17.90 -36.49 20.67
CA SER A 109 -18.72 -35.43 21.28
C SER A 109 -18.96 -35.61 22.79
N SER A 110 -18.71 -36.80 23.34
CA SER A 110 -18.78 -37.10 24.77
C SER A 110 -17.52 -37.86 25.22
N PRO A 111 -16.38 -37.15 25.40
CA PRO A 111 -15.08 -37.78 25.69
C PRO A 111 -15.04 -38.52 27.04
N HIS A 112 -16.04 -38.34 27.91
CA HIS A 112 -16.07 -38.95 29.23
C HIS A 112 -16.12 -40.48 29.20
N ASP A 113 -16.92 -41.13 28.34
CA ASP A 113 -17.10 -42.59 28.43
C ASP A 113 -15.96 -43.38 27.77
N THR A 114 -15.43 -42.89 26.63
CA THR A 114 -14.35 -43.58 25.88
C THR A 114 -12.98 -43.33 26.50
N ALA A 115 -12.74 -42.15 27.10
CA ALA A 115 -11.46 -41.82 27.72
C ALA A 115 -11.28 -42.50 29.09
N ILE A 116 -12.36 -42.73 29.84
CA ILE A 116 -12.27 -43.30 31.19
C ILE A 116 -11.78 -44.76 31.17
N GLU A 117 -12.22 -45.59 30.22
CA GLU A 117 -11.74 -46.99 30.11
C GLU A 117 -10.27 -47.08 29.69
N THR A 118 -9.81 -46.25 28.74
CA THR A 118 -8.41 -46.22 28.30
C THR A 118 -7.48 -45.62 29.37
N LEU A 119 -7.92 -44.61 30.11
CA LEU A 119 -7.14 -43.93 31.15
C LEU A 119 -7.02 -44.71 32.47
N LEU A 120 -7.97 -45.58 32.79
CA LEU A 120 -7.97 -46.37 34.03
C LEU A 120 -6.78 -47.33 34.15
N HIS A 121 -6.14 -47.71 33.05
CA HIS A 121 -4.94 -48.56 33.03
C HIS A 121 -3.60 -47.78 33.08
N LEU A 122 -3.62 -46.47 32.79
CA LEU A 122 -2.43 -45.60 32.76
C LEU A 122 -2.23 -44.82 34.08
N GLN A 123 -3.22 -44.87 34.98
CA GLN A 123 -3.34 -43.93 36.10
C GLN A 123 -2.28 -44.11 37.21
N THR A 124 -1.69 -45.30 37.35
CA THR A 124 -0.69 -45.60 38.40
C THR A 124 0.71 -45.08 38.05
N SER A 125 1.18 -45.23 36.81
CA SER A 125 2.51 -44.73 36.41
C SER A 125 2.56 -43.20 36.35
N ILE A 126 1.49 -42.57 35.86
CA ILE A 126 1.38 -41.10 35.74
C ILE A 126 1.40 -40.42 37.12
N SER A 127 0.75 -41.03 38.13
CA SER A 127 0.73 -40.48 39.49
C SER A 127 2.09 -40.55 40.17
N GLU A 128 2.87 -41.62 39.94
CA GLU A 128 4.20 -41.80 40.53
C GLU A 128 5.20 -40.81 39.93
N SER A 129 5.22 -40.66 38.60
CA SER A 129 6.10 -39.70 37.91
C SER A 129 5.79 -38.24 38.28
N LEU A 130 4.51 -37.83 38.27
CA LEU A 130 4.13 -36.45 38.63
C LEU A 130 4.42 -36.10 40.11
N THR A 131 4.45 -37.10 40.98
CA THR A 131 4.86 -36.94 42.39
C THR A 131 6.38 -36.87 42.52
N ALA A 132 7.12 -37.68 41.74
CA ALA A 132 8.58 -37.69 41.72
C ALA A 132 9.17 -36.34 41.28
N TYR A 133 8.57 -35.68 40.27
CA TYR A 133 8.96 -34.33 39.84
C TYR A 133 8.36 -33.19 40.70
N ALA A 134 7.65 -33.51 41.79
CA ALA A 134 6.98 -32.56 42.68
C ALA A 134 5.98 -31.60 41.99
N LEU A 135 5.43 -31.99 40.84
CA LEU A 135 4.59 -31.12 40.00
C LEU A 135 3.13 -31.06 40.49
N LEU A 136 2.68 -32.02 41.30
CA LEU A 136 1.37 -32.02 41.95
C LEU A 136 1.43 -32.54 43.39
N PRO A 137 0.68 -31.95 44.35
CA PRO A 137 0.53 -32.53 45.67
C PRO A 137 -0.29 -33.83 45.60
N ALA A 138 0.07 -34.82 46.43
CA ALA A 138 -0.51 -36.18 46.47
C ALA A 138 -2.04 -36.28 46.65
N THR A 139 -2.72 -35.15 46.87
CA THR A 139 -4.17 -35.04 47.02
C THR A 139 -4.91 -34.66 45.73
N THR A 140 -4.21 -34.36 44.64
CA THR A 140 -4.82 -33.97 43.36
C THR A 140 -5.22 -35.19 42.55
N SER A 141 -6.49 -35.30 42.15
CA SER A 141 -6.94 -36.40 41.29
C SER A 141 -6.29 -36.31 39.91
N VAL A 142 -5.34 -37.20 39.64
CA VAL A 142 -4.69 -37.43 38.32
C VAL A 142 -5.75 -37.74 37.25
N GLN A 143 -6.84 -38.40 37.63
CA GLN A 143 -7.97 -38.66 36.74
C GLN A 143 -8.58 -37.36 36.19
N ASN A 144 -8.73 -36.34 37.03
CA ASN A 144 -9.25 -35.06 36.58
C ASN A 144 -8.27 -34.32 35.66
N LEU A 145 -6.96 -34.54 35.80
CA LEU A 145 -5.94 -33.97 34.91
C LEU A 145 -6.08 -34.60 33.52
N LEU A 146 -6.09 -35.92 33.46
CA LEU A 146 -6.13 -36.67 32.20
C LEU A 146 -7.44 -36.46 31.43
N VAL A 147 -8.59 -36.40 32.14
CA VAL A 147 -9.88 -36.09 31.51
C VAL A 147 -9.90 -34.68 30.92
N ALA A 148 -9.35 -33.69 31.64
CA ALA A 148 -9.27 -32.32 31.13
C ALA A 148 -8.31 -32.21 29.93
N THR A 149 -7.16 -32.88 30.00
CA THR A 149 -6.18 -32.94 28.91
C THR A 149 -6.78 -33.57 27.66
N LEU A 150 -7.39 -34.75 27.76
CA LEU A 150 -7.98 -35.42 26.60
C LEU A 150 -9.16 -34.64 26.02
N THR A 151 -9.95 -33.98 26.86
CA THR A 151 -11.04 -33.10 26.39
C THR A 151 -10.48 -31.94 25.57
N SER A 152 -9.43 -31.28 26.06
CA SER A 152 -8.74 -30.20 25.33
C SER A 152 -8.07 -30.70 24.06
N TYR A 153 -7.45 -31.88 24.08
CA TYR A 153 -6.81 -32.51 22.93
C TYR A 153 -7.81 -32.83 21.81
N VAL A 154 -8.95 -33.46 22.15
CA VAL A 154 -10.02 -33.75 21.19
C VAL A 154 -10.58 -32.45 20.61
N GLN A 155 -10.81 -31.42 21.44
CA GLN A 155 -11.28 -30.12 20.97
C GLN A 155 -10.28 -29.45 20.02
N SER A 156 -8.98 -29.52 20.30
CA SER A 156 -7.94 -28.92 19.46
C SER A 156 -7.77 -29.65 18.12
N THR A 157 -7.73 -30.98 18.12
CA THR A 157 -7.53 -31.79 16.91
C THR A 157 -8.75 -31.84 16.00
N THR A 158 -9.94 -31.68 16.57
CA THR A 158 -11.23 -31.66 15.83
C THR A 158 -11.80 -30.27 15.62
N ALA A 159 -11.09 -29.22 16.05
CA ALA A 159 -11.50 -27.86 15.78
C ALA A 159 -11.64 -27.66 14.27
N ALA A 160 -12.76 -27.04 13.86
CA ALA A 160 -12.88 -26.56 12.50
C ALA A 160 -11.66 -25.69 12.19
N PRO A 161 -11.00 -25.88 11.03
CA PRO A 161 -9.92 -24.98 10.65
C PRO A 161 -10.46 -23.55 10.73
N PRO A 162 -9.70 -22.63 11.35
CA PRO A 162 -10.17 -21.28 11.61
C PRO A 162 -10.66 -20.66 10.31
N VAL A 163 -11.74 -19.87 10.38
CA VAL A 163 -12.25 -19.15 9.21
C VAL A 163 -11.10 -18.29 8.67
N TRP A 164 -10.57 -18.68 7.52
CA TRP A 164 -9.27 -18.22 7.01
C TRP A 164 -9.19 -16.70 6.75
N SER A 165 -10.32 -16.01 6.69
CA SER A 165 -10.36 -14.54 6.67
C SER A 165 -9.67 -13.90 7.89
N ASN A 166 -9.61 -14.61 9.02
CA ASN A 166 -9.08 -14.11 10.28
C ASN A 166 -7.65 -14.60 10.59
N THR A 167 -7.03 -15.43 9.74
CA THR A 167 -5.73 -16.08 10.03
C THR A 167 -4.52 -15.20 9.71
N LYS A 168 -4.70 -14.00 9.13
CA LYS A 168 -3.59 -13.05 8.89
C LYS A 168 -2.83 -12.71 10.17
N ALA A 169 -3.53 -12.57 11.29
CA ALA A 169 -2.93 -12.26 12.59
C ALA A 169 -2.10 -13.42 13.17
N SER A 170 -2.36 -14.64 12.71
CA SER A 170 -1.69 -15.88 13.15
C SER A 170 -0.60 -16.35 12.18
N ALA A 171 -0.54 -15.80 10.97
CA ALA A 171 0.45 -16.17 9.95
C ALA A 171 1.83 -15.59 10.32
N ALA A 172 2.72 -16.44 10.83
CA ALA A 172 4.08 -16.06 11.21
C ALA A 172 4.96 -15.63 10.03
N GLY A 173 4.54 -15.86 8.78
CA GLY A 173 5.25 -15.44 7.58
C GLY A 173 4.67 -16.08 6.32
N CYS A 174 5.34 -15.86 5.19
CA CYS A 174 4.95 -16.42 3.90
C CYS A 174 5.04 -17.95 3.92
N GLU A 175 3.94 -18.64 3.64
CA GLU A 175 3.86 -20.10 3.76
C GLU A 175 4.72 -20.87 2.73
N ILE A 176 5.21 -20.20 1.67
CA ILE A 176 6.14 -20.80 0.69
C ILE A 176 7.61 -20.51 1.00
N CYS A 177 7.95 -19.26 1.36
CA CYS A 177 9.36 -18.83 1.49
C CYS A 177 9.78 -18.44 2.91
N SER A 178 8.88 -18.62 3.87
CA SER A 178 9.07 -18.39 5.30
C SER A 178 9.46 -16.97 5.69
N ARG A 179 9.35 -15.98 4.78
CA ARG A 179 9.62 -14.57 5.11
C ARG A 179 8.47 -14.01 5.95
N ASP A 180 8.81 -13.57 7.16
CA ASP A 180 7.91 -13.01 8.18
C ASP A 180 7.81 -11.47 8.12
N TRP A 181 8.83 -10.81 7.59
CA TRP A 181 8.94 -9.35 7.50
C TRP A 181 8.32 -8.74 6.23
N VAL A 182 7.78 -9.54 5.31
CA VAL A 182 7.20 -9.08 4.04
C VAL A 182 5.67 -9.03 4.09
N PRO A 183 5.02 -8.06 3.42
CA PRO A 183 3.57 -8.05 3.28
C PRO A 183 3.07 -9.34 2.62
N LEU A 184 2.13 -10.01 3.29
CA LEU A 184 1.48 -11.23 2.81
C LEU A 184 0.20 -10.88 2.05
N THR A 185 -0.07 -11.68 1.03
CA THR A 185 -1.25 -11.62 0.18
C THR A 185 -2.08 -12.87 0.40
N TYR A 186 -3.40 -12.70 0.31
CA TYR A 186 -4.36 -13.79 0.43
C TYR A 186 -4.40 -14.57 -0.88
N HIS A 187 -4.00 -15.84 -0.88
CA HIS A 187 -3.98 -16.69 -2.06
C HIS A 187 -4.97 -17.86 -1.89
N HIS A 188 -5.93 -17.99 -2.81
CA HIS A 188 -6.80 -19.16 -2.84
C HIS A 188 -6.08 -20.37 -3.43
N LEU A 189 -5.83 -21.40 -2.61
CA LEU A 189 -5.15 -22.63 -3.05
C LEU A 189 -5.97 -23.40 -4.09
N ILE A 190 -7.30 -23.35 -3.97
CA ILE A 190 -8.22 -23.70 -5.05
C ILE A 190 -8.78 -22.40 -5.62
N PRO A 191 -8.33 -21.95 -6.80
CA PRO A 191 -8.80 -20.70 -7.40
C PRO A 191 -10.33 -20.61 -7.46
N LYS A 192 -10.90 -19.47 -7.05
CA LYS A 192 -12.37 -19.28 -7.05
C LYS A 192 -13.01 -19.49 -8.41
N SER A 193 -12.31 -19.14 -9.48
CA SER A 193 -12.76 -19.37 -10.87
C SER A 193 -12.96 -20.84 -11.21
N THR A 194 -12.37 -21.77 -10.44
CA THR A 194 -12.50 -23.21 -10.67
C THR A 194 -13.46 -23.90 -9.71
N HIS A 195 -14.07 -23.20 -8.74
CA HIS A 195 -14.93 -23.81 -7.71
C HIS A 195 -16.13 -24.56 -8.29
N GLU A 196 -16.83 -23.96 -9.25
CA GLU A 196 -17.98 -24.60 -9.90
C GLU A 196 -17.56 -25.88 -10.64
N ARG A 197 -16.39 -25.86 -11.30
CA ARG A 197 -15.83 -27.01 -12.01
C ARG A 197 -15.34 -28.08 -11.04
N ALA A 198 -14.71 -27.70 -9.92
CA ALA A 198 -14.27 -28.61 -8.87
C ALA A 198 -15.44 -29.36 -8.23
N ARG A 199 -16.56 -28.67 -7.96
CA ARG A 199 -17.82 -29.28 -7.50
C ARG A 199 -18.40 -30.26 -8.51
N LYS A 200 -18.58 -29.81 -9.76
CA LYS A 200 -19.17 -30.62 -10.84
C LYS A 200 -18.35 -31.89 -11.13
N ARG A 201 -17.02 -31.83 -10.97
CA ARG A 201 -16.12 -32.96 -11.22
C ARG A 201 -15.73 -33.73 -9.97
N GLY A 202 -16.24 -33.37 -8.79
CA GLY A 202 -15.93 -34.02 -7.52
C GLY A 202 -14.43 -34.03 -7.20
N TRP A 203 -13.71 -32.95 -7.51
CA TRP A 203 -12.27 -32.89 -7.28
C TRP A 203 -11.92 -32.80 -5.80
N HIS A 204 -12.70 -32.04 -5.03
CA HIS A 204 -12.49 -31.79 -3.61
C HIS A 204 -13.81 -31.71 -2.87
N GLU A 205 -13.76 -31.99 -1.57
CA GLU A 205 -14.87 -31.77 -0.64
C GLU A 205 -15.20 -30.26 -0.53
N ASP A 206 -16.47 -29.93 -0.31
CA ASP A 206 -16.98 -28.55 -0.35
C ASP A 206 -16.28 -27.62 0.65
N TRP A 207 -15.84 -28.15 1.79
CA TRP A 207 -15.14 -27.38 2.81
C TRP A 207 -13.72 -26.95 2.37
N MET A 208 -13.08 -27.67 1.44
CA MET A 208 -11.74 -27.36 0.95
C MET A 208 -11.71 -26.23 -0.09
N LEU A 209 -12.84 -25.90 -0.71
CA LEU A 209 -12.89 -24.90 -1.79
C LEU A 209 -12.40 -23.51 -1.31
N ASN A 210 -12.57 -23.21 -0.03
CA ASN A 210 -12.12 -21.95 0.54
C ASN A 210 -10.73 -22.03 1.21
N SER A 211 -9.98 -23.11 0.99
CA SER A 211 -8.58 -23.23 1.45
C SER A 211 -7.72 -22.15 0.83
N VAL A 212 -6.90 -21.52 1.66
CA VAL A 212 -6.04 -20.39 1.27
C VAL A 212 -4.66 -20.52 1.90
N ALA A 213 -3.71 -19.76 1.35
CA ALA A 213 -2.37 -19.59 1.88
C ALA A 213 -2.02 -18.10 1.94
N TRP A 214 -1.29 -17.68 2.97
CA TRP A 214 -0.70 -16.36 3.08
C TRP A 214 0.67 -16.35 2.43
N LEU A 215 0.73 -15.78 1.22
CA LEU A 215 1.94 -15.76 0.41
C LEU A 215 2.44 -14.33 0.25
N CYS A 216 3.74 -14.10 0.38
CA CYS A 216 4.31 -12.82 -0.07
C CYS A 216 4.03 -12.62 -1.57
N ARG A 217 3.99 -11.36 -2.03
CA ARG A 217 3.66 -11.04 -3.43
C ARG A 217 4.52 -11.79 -4.45
N ALA A 218 5.80 -11.97 -4.16
CA ALA A 218 6.72 -12.70 -5.04
C ALA A 218 6.35 -14.19 -5.17
N CYS A 219 6.01 -14.86 -4.06
CA CYS A 219 5.55 -16.24 -4.08
C CYS A 219 4.16 -16.37 -4.73
N HIS A 220 3.26 -15.41 -4.48
CA HIS A 220 1.93 -15.38 -5.10
C HIS A 220 2.05 -15.33 -6.63
N ASN A 221 2.82 -14.37 -7.16
CA ASN A 221 3.01 -14.23 -8.60
C ASN A 221 3.69 -15.48 -9.20
N TYR A 222 4.67 -16.04 -8.48
CA TYR A 222 5.38 -17.22 -8.96
C TYR A 222 4.47 -18.44 -9.11
N VAL A 223 3.60 -18.71 -8.13
CA VAL A 223 2.63 -19.82 -8.17
C VAL A 223 1.72 -19.72 -9.40
N HIS A 224 1.24 -18.52 -9.74
CA HIS A 224 0.41 -18.28 -10.93
C HIS A 224 1.21 -18.23 -12.24
N SER A 225 2.54 -18.19 -12.17
CA SER A 225 3.41 -18.22 -13.36
C SER A 225 3.80 -19.63 -13.79
N ILE A 226 3.76 -20.60 -12.87
CA ILE A 226 4.24 -21.97 -13.12
C ILE A 226 3.14 -22.97 -13.47
N GLU A 227 1.89 -22.65 -13.20
CA GLU A 227 0.76 -23.55 -13.40
C GLU A 227 -0.53 -22.78 -13.69
N SER A 228 -1.42 -23.39 -14.48
CA SER A 228 -2.73 -22.82 -14.76
C SER A 228 -3.66 -22.90 -13.55
N ASN A 229 -4.70 -22.05 -13.49
CA ASN A 229 -5.71 -22.13 -12.41
C ASN A 229 -6.36 -23.53 -12.30
N GLU A 230 -6.53 -24.25 -13.42
CA GLU A 230 -7.05 -25.61 -13.41
C GLU A 230 -6.03 -26.62 -12.87
N GLY A 231 -4.75 -26.48 -13.23
CA GLY A 231 -3.67 -27.31 -12.69
C GLY A 231 -3.46 -27.08 -11.19
N LEU A 232 -3.51 -25.82 -10.73
CA LEU A 232 -3.49 -25.48 -9.31
C LEU A 232 -4.66 -26.12 -8.57
N ALA A 233 -5.88 -25.97 -9.10
CA ALA A 233 -7.07 -26.54 -8.49
C ALA A 233 -7.05 -28.07 -8.42
N LYS A 234 -6.50 -28.75 -9.42
CA LYS A 234 -6.56 -30.22 -9.50
C LYS A 234 -5.39 -30.89 -8.78
N ASP A 235 -4.18 -30.43 -9.06
CA ASP A 235 -2.95 -31.15 -8.73
C ASP A 235 -2.13 -30.45 -7.62
N TYR A 236 -2.34 -29.14 -7.37
CA TYR A 236 -1.53 -28.33 -6.42
C TYR A 236 -2.36 -27.46 -5.46
N TYR A 237 -3.43 -28.02 -4.91
CA TYR A 237 -4.43 -27.32 -4.10
C TYR A 237 -4.10 -27.22 -2.59
N THR A 238 -2.87 -27.53 -2.19
CA THR A 238 -2.35 -27.32 -0.83
C THR A 238 -0.93 -26.77 -0.87
N VAL A 239 -0.48 -26.11 0.20
CA VAL A 239 0.90 -25.57 0.29
C VAL A 239 1.93 -26.70 0.20
N GLU A 240 1.65 -27.85 0.80
CA GLU A 240 2.51 -29.03 0.77
C GLU A 240 2.67 -29.55 -0.66
N LYS A 241 1.59 -29.56 -1.45
CA LYS A 241 1.63 -29.95 -2.86
C LYS A 241 2.41 -28.95 -3.70
N LEU A 242 2.28 -27.65 -3.43
CA LEU A 242 3.11 -26.63 -4.08
C LEU A 242 4.60 -26.82 -3.75
N LEU A 243 4.94 -27.06 -2.48
CA LEU A 243 6.31 -27.30 -2.03
C LEU A 243 6.88 -28.66 -2.46
N ALA A 244 6.04 -29.60 -2.89
CA ALA A 244 6.52 -30.86 -3.46
C ALA A 244 7.30 -30.62 -4.79
N ARG A 245 6.97 -29.55 -5.53
CA ARG A 245 7.62 -29.26 -6.82
C ARG A 245 9.06 -28.73 -6.64
N ASP A 246 9.98 -29.22 -7.48
CA ASP A 246 11.40 -28.83 -7.45
C ASP A 246 11.66 -27.38 -7.88
N ASP A 247 10.82 -26.82 -8.76
CA ASP A 247 10.88 -25.41 -9.19
C ASP A 247 10.44 -24.47 -8.06
N VAL A 248 9.32 -24.78 -7.39
CA VAL A 248 8.81 -24.04 -6.22
C VAL A 248 9.79 -24.07 -5.06
N ARG A 249 10.41 -25.21 -4.73
CA ARG A 249 11.43 -25.28 -3.66
C ARG A 249 12.66 -24.42 -3.96
N ARG A 250 13.16 -24.46 -5.19
CA ARG A 250 14.29 -23.62 -5.61
C ARG A 250 13.95 -22.14 -5.54
N TRP A 251 12.75 -21.77 -5.98
CA TRP A 251 12.23 -20.41 -5.86
C TRP A 251 12.11 -19.97 -4.40
N ALA A 252 11.45 -20.78 -3.56
CA ALA A 252 11.26 -20.52 -2.14
C ALA A 252 12.58 -20.26 -1.42
N HIS A 253 13.57 -21.12 -1.65
CA HIS A 253 14.90 -20.99 -1.04
C HIS A 253 15.65 -19.75 -1.53
N TRP A 254 15.55 -19.40 -2.81
CA TRP A 254 16.15 -18.18 -3.35
C TRP A 254 15.45 -16.93 -2.81
N VAL A 255 14.13 -16.84 -3.00
CA VAL A 255 13.33 -15.66 -2.65
C VAL A 255 13.26 -15.41 -1.14
N GLY A 256 13.37 -16.47 -0.33
CA GLY A 256 13.47 -16.38 1.13
C GLY A 256 14.74 -15.64 1.59
N LYS A 257 15.83 -15.72 0.82
CA LYS A 257 17.09 -15.01 1.09
C LYS A 257 17.11 -13.60 0.51
N VAL A 258 16.19 -13.28 -0.40
CA VAL A 258 16.12 -11.95 -1.01
C VAL A 258 15.48 -10.96 -0.04
N ARG A 259 16.30 -10.03 0.47
CA ARG A 259 15.86 -8.83 1.17
C ARG A 259 15.34 -7.80 0.16
N TRP A 260 14.10 -7.98 -0.29
CA TRP A 260 13.36 -6.95 -1.02
C TRP A 260 13.10 -5.77 -0.07
N LYS A 261 13.68 -4.59 -0.34
CA LYS A 261 13.22 -3.37 0.32
C LYS A 261 11.77 -3.14 -0.10
N ALA A 262 10.84 -3.26 0.84
CA ALA A 262 9.57 -2.58 0.70
C ALA A 262 9.89 -1.10 0.39
N ARG A 263 9.08 -0.42 -0.42
CA ARG A 263 8.95 1.03 -0.29
C ARG A 263 8.25 1.26 1.05
N THR A 264 8.98 1.06 2.14
CA THR A 264 8.64 1.61 3.43
C THR A 264 9.10 3.06 3.40
N TYR A 265 8.17 3.98 3.66
CA TYR A 265 8.54 5.12 4.49
C TYR A 265 9.04 4.53 5.81
N ASP A 266 10.33 4.25 5.89
CA ASP A 266 10.94 3.84 7.15
C ASP A 266 10.85 5.04 8.10
N LYS A 267 9.89 4.95 9.01
CA LYS A 267 10.00 5.55 10.34
C LYS A 267 11.37 5.18 10.89
N VAL A 268 12.26 6.18 10.96
CA VAL A 268 13.48 6.07 11.75
C VAL A 268 13.04 5.95 13.21
N ASN A 269 13.01 4.72 13.74
CA ASN A 269 12.95 4.47 15.17
C ASN A 269 14.27 4.97 15.79
N PHE A 270 14.23 6.16 16.40
CA PHE A 270 15.10 6.44 17.53
C PHE A 270 14.70 5.51 18.66
N LEU A 271 15.67 4.79 19.20
CA LEU A 271 15.55 4.08 20.47
C LEU A 271 15.06 5.06 21.54
N LEU A 272 13.90 4.80 22.14
CA LEU A 272 13.52 5.38 23.42
C LEU A 272 13.38 4.27 24.47
N PRO A 273 13.93 4.45 25.68
CA PRO A 273 13.73 3.51 26.77
C PRO A 273 12.28 3.54 27.26
N THR A 274 11.91 2.40 27.83
CA THR A 274 10.60 1.98 28.33
C THR A 274 10.02 2.82 29.48
N THR A 275 8.69 2.68 29.61
CA THR A 275 7.76 2.90 30.75
C THR A 275 7.41 4.33 31.16
N GLU A 276 6.19 4.77 30.81
CA GLU A 276 5.08 5.07 31.74
C GLU A 276 3.79 5.44 30.93
N GLU A 277 2.61 5.10 31.48
CA GLU A 277 1.27 5.20 30.87
C GLU A 277 0.86 6.63 30.41
N PRO A 278 -0.12 6.78 29.49
CA PRO A 278 -0.42 8.07 28.86
C PRO A 278 -1.34 8.93 29.72
N PRO A 279 -1.07 10.24 29.91
CA PRO A 279 -2.12 11.19 30.24
C PRO A 279 -2.79 11.66 28.94
N SER A 280 -4.12 11.60 28.94
CA SER A 280 -4.99 12.30 28.02
C SER A 280 -4.56 13.76 27.85
N HIS A 281 -4.31 14.21 26.62
CA HIS A 281 -4.64 15.54 26.07
C HIS A 281 -3.93 15.69 24.72
N TYR A 282 -4.71 15.71 23.63
CA TYR A 282 -4.24 16.10 22.30
C TYR A 282 -3.68 17.53 22.37
N ASN A 283 -2.37 17.69 22.17
CA ASN A 283 -1.75 18.96 21.86
C ASN A 283 -0.81 18.79 20.66
N TYR A 284 -1.18 19.48 19.58
CA TYR A 284 -0.38 19.81 18.41
C TYR A 284 1.00 20.34 18.85
N VAL A 285 2.10 19.68 18.47
CA VAL A 285 3.44 20.25 18.62
C VAL A 285 3.80 20.98 17.33
N ALA A 286 4.01 22.28 17.48
CA ALA A 286 4.19 23.27 16.45
C ALA A 286 5.52 23.17 15.67
N GLN A 287 5.43 23.61 14.42
CA GLN A 287 6.36 24.19 13.42
C GLN A 287 7.73 24.79 13.84
N SER A 288 8.29 24.56 15.03
CA SER A 288 9.43 25.34 15.54
C SER A 288 10.83 24.75 15.28
N SER A 289 11.02 23.48 14.95
CA SER A 289 12.38 22.88 14.89
C SER A 289 13.07 23.00 13.53
N TYR A 290 12.33 23.04 12.41
CA TYR A 290 12.91 23.18 11.07
C TYR A 290 13.09 24.64 10.62
N ALA A 291 12.29 25.58 11.13
CA ALA A 291 12.44 27.01 10.82
C ALA A 291 13.64 27.66 11.53
N ALA A 292 14.00 27.18 12.72
CA ALA A 292 15.17 27.66 13.47
C ALA A 292 16.49 27.32 12.75
N LEU A 293 16.60 26.13 12.14
CA LEU A 293 17.76 25.73 11.32
C LEU A 293 17.87 26.53 10.00
N ARG A 294 16.73 27.01 9.45
CA ARG A 294 16.69 27.86 8.24
C ARG A 294 17.20 29.29 8.46
N THR A 295 17.13 29.80 9.69
CA THR A 295 17.50 31.20 9.99
C THR A 295 19.00 31.33 10.28
N THR A 296 19.61 30.34 10.94
CA THR A 296 21.06 30.32 11.21
C THR A 296 21.91 30.17 9.96
N ALA A 297 21.42 29.44 8.94
CA ALA A 297 22.13 29.22 7.68
C ALA A 297 22.29 30.47 6.80
N ARG A 298 21.42 31.50 6.95
CA ARG A 298 21.54 32.76 6.20
C ARG A 298 22.64 33.69 6.72
N THR A 299 23.10 33.48 7.95
CA THR A 299 24.13 34.33 8.59
C THR A 299 25.55 33.84 8.31
N LEU A 300 25.71 32.66 7.72
CA LEU A 300 26.99 32.06 7.34
C LEU A 300 26.95 31.84 5.83
N GLY A 301 27.44 32.79 5.03
CA GLY A 301 27.35 32.80 3.56
C GLY A 301 27.81 31.50 2.87
N SER A 302 26.89 30.55 2.73
CA SER A 302 27.09 29.24 2.10
C SER A 302 25.95 28.97 1.11
N THR A 303 25.81 29.89 0.14
CA THR A 303 24.83 29.87 -0.95
C THR A 303 25.53 29.61 -2.28
N MET A 304 26.01 28.37 -2.45
CA MET A 304 26.24 27.71 -3.75
C MET A 304 26.09 26.20 -3.57
N MET A 305 25.72 25.47 -4.63
CA MET A 305 25.86 24.01 -4.74
C MET A 305 27.33 23.70 -4.47
N THR A 306 27.67 23.34 -3.22
CA THR A 306 29.08 23.16 -2.85
C THR A 306 29.66 22.00 -3.65
N THR A 307 30.92 22.13 -4.09
CA THR A 307 31.65 21.02 -4.73
C THR A 307 31.56 19.73 -3.91
N ALA A 308 31.51 19.86 -2.57
CA ALA A 308 31.30 18.77 -1.63
C ALA A 308 29.92 18.09 -1.74
N PHE A 309 28.83 18.84 -1.97
CA PHE A 309 27.51 18.25 -2.20
C PHE A 309 27.50 17.41 -3.47
N LEU A 310 27.97 17.97 -4.60
CA LEU A 310 28.03 17.25 -5.87
C LEU A 310 28.94 16.01 -5.79
N GLN A 311 30.04 16.11 -5.05
CA GLN A 311 30.95 14.99 -4.84
C GLN A 311 30.28 13.84 -4.07
N ARG A 312 29.50 14.14 -3.02
CA ARG A 312 28.72 13.13 -2.29
C ARG A 312 27.70 12.41 -3.18
N ILE A 313 27.05 13.13 -4.10
CA ILE A 313 26.12 12.50 -5.06
C ILE A 313 26.87 11.53 -5.97
N LEU A 314 28.04 11.90 -6.50
CA LEU A 314 28.84 11.00 -7.34
C LEU A 314 29.32 9.77 -6.56
N GLU A 315 29.72 9.93 -5.30
CA GLU A 315 30.09 8.81 -4.42
C GLU A 315 28.89 7.87 -4.19
N GLU A 316 27.69 8.42 -3.96
CA GLU A 316 26.46 7.63 -3.83
C GLU A 316 26.07 6.90 -5.12
N LEU A 317 26.39 7.45 -6.31
CA LEU A 317 26.23 6.76 -7.59
C LEU A 317 27.22 5.59 -7.74
N GLN A 318 28.43 5.72 -7.20
CA GLN A 318 29.49 4.71 -7.29
C GLN A 318 29.39 3.60 -6.23
N ARG A 319 28.60 3.79 -5.17
CA ARG A 319 28.42 2.76 -4.12
C ARG A 319 27.81 1.50 -4.73
N SER A 320 28.50 0.38 -4.54
CA SER A 320 27.97 -0.93 -4.90
C SER A 320 26.77 -1.27 -4.02
N VAL A 321 25.66 -1.63 -4.65
CA VAL A 321 24.48 -2.19 -4.00
C VAL A 321 24.38 -3.66 -4.40
N GLU A 322 24.28 -4.54 -3.41
CA GLU A 322 24.15 -5.98 -3.65
C GLU A 322 22.88 -6.25 -4.47
N ASN A 323 23.00 -7.03 -5.54
CA ASN A 323 21.92 -7.31 -6.49
C ASN A 323 21.32 -6.05 -7.18
N ASP A 324 22.09 -4.97 -7.35
CA ASP A 324 21.62 -3.80 -8.11
C ASP A 324 21.28 -4.22 -9.56
N PRO A 325 20.04 -3.99 -10.04
CA PRO A 325 19.68 -4.31 -11.42
C PRO A 325 20.58 -3.64 -12.46
N LEU A 326 21.17 -2.49 -12.12
CA LEU A 326 22.12 -1.75 -12.96
C LEU A 326 23.29 -2.65 -13.42
N LEU A 327 23.71 -3.63 -12.61
CA LEU A 327 24.80 -4.56 -12.95
C LEU A 327 24.53 -5.36 -14.23
N ARG A 328 23.26 -5.56 -14.61
CA ARG A 328 22.88 -6.27 -15.84
C ARG A 328 23.18 -5.50 -17.12
N CYS A 329 23.52 -4.20 -17.04
CA CYS A 329 23.91 -3.39 -18.19
C CYS A 329 25.34 -3.66 -18.69
N GLY A 330 26.13 -4.45 -17.95
CA GLY A 330 27.48 -4.84 -18.33
C GLY A 330 28.57 -3.83 -17.90
N PRO A 331 29.80 -4.29 -17.64
CA PRO A 331 30.85 -3.51 -16.98
C PRO A 331 31.30 -2.28 -17.79
N GLU A 332 31.23 -2.36 -19.12
CA GLU A 332 31.60 -1.25 -20.01
C GLU A 332 30.69 -0.03 -19.78
N ALA A 333 29.37 -0.23 -19.80
CA ALA A 333 28.40 0.83 -19.56
C ALA A 333 28.56 1.44 -18.16
N LEU A 334 28.80 0.60 -17.15
CA LEU A 334 28.98 1.03 -15.75
C LEU A 334 30.22 1.90 -15.56
N SER A 335 31.34 1.52 -16.17
CA SER A 335 32.60 2.26 -16.07
C SER A 335 32.52 3.68 -16.63
N GLN A 336 31.53 3.95 -17.49
CA GLN A 336 31.35 5.21 -18.20
C GLN A 336 30.33 6.16 -17.55
N ILE A 337 29.54 5.70 -16.55
CA ILE A 337 28.50 6.52 -15.92
C ILE A 337 29.05 7.85 -15.41
N ILE A 338 30.21 7.85 -14.76
CA ILE A 338 30.79 9.06 -14.15
C ILE A 338 31.70 9.81 -15.14
N THR A 339 32.42 9.08 -16.00
CA THR A 339 33.50 9.60 -16.87
C THR A 339 33.02 10.06 -18.25
N THR A 340 31.97 9.47 -18.80
CA THR A 340 31.39 9.82 -20.10
C THR A 340 29.90 9.44 -20.14
N PRO A 341 29.03 10.09 -19.32
CA PRO A 341 27.63 9.68 -19.13
C PRO A 341 26.79 9.69 -20.41
N ASP A 342 27.16 10.45 -21.44
CA ASP A 342 26.39 10.54 -22.68
C ASP A 342 26.29 9.21 -23.44
N ILE A 343 27.32 8.36 -23.34
CA ILE A 343 27.35 7.03 -23.98
C ILE A 343 26.33 6.08 -23.32
N PRO A 344 26.39 5.79 -21.99
CA PRO A 344 25.41 4.94 -21.34
C PRO A 344 24.00 5.55 -21.37
N LEU A 345 23.86 6.88 -21.36
CA LEU A 345 22.56 7.54 -21.49
C LEU A 345 21.92 7.27 -22.85
N LYS A 346 22.70 7.39 -23.94
CA LYS A 346 22.22 7.07 -25.31
C LYS A 346 21.86 5.59 -25.42
N LEU A 347 22.72 4.70 -24.93
CA LEU A 347 22.46 3.25 -24.93
C LEU A 347 21.15 2.93 -24.18
N ALA A 348 20.99 3.47 -22.98
CA ALA A 348 19.78 3.26 -22.20
C ALA A 348 18.54 3.81 -22.92
N ASN A 349 18.63 5.00 -23.51
CA ASN A 349 17.54 5.60 -24.28
C ASN A 349 17.09 4.72 -25.45
N GLU A 350 18.04 4.17 -26.22
CA GLU A 350 17.72 3.23 -27.30
C GLU A 350 16.97 2.00 -26.76
N LYS A 351 17.40 1.44 -25.62
CA LYS A 351 16.75 0.27 -25.01
C LYS A 351 15.36 0.57 -24.45
N LEU A 352 15.11 1.78 -23.95
CA LEU A 352 13.79 2.21 -23.48
C LEU A 352 12.75 2.23 -24.62
N HIS A 353 13.16 2.48 -25.86
CA HIS A 353 12.25 2.59 -27.01
C HIS A 353 12.06 1.28 -27.80
N VAL A 354 12.83 0.23 -27.45
CA VAL A 354 12.73 -1.09 -28.13
C VAL A 354 11.55 -1.91 -27.60
N PHE A 355 11.14 -1.70 -26.36
CA PHE A 355 10.08 -2.48 -25.70
C PHE A 355 8.93 -1.58 -25.26
N PRO A 356 7.68 -2.08 -25.23
CA PRO A 356 6.62 -1.41 -24.47
C PRO A 356 7.10 -1.14 -23.04
N PHE A 357 6.79 0.03 -22.47
CA PHE A 357 7.37 0.46 -21.19
C PHE A 357 7.20 -0.57 -20.05
N LYS A 358 6.08 -1.29 -20.03
CA LYS A 358 5.79 -2.37 -19.05
C LYS A 358 6.78 -3.54 -19.12
N ASP A 359 7.40 -3.76 -20.27
CA ASP A 359 8.32 -4.85 -20.58
C ASP A 359 9.79 -4.39 -20.55
N VAL A 360 10.04 -3.10 -20.32
CA VAL A 360 11.39 -2.54 -20.19
C VAL A 360 12.04 -3.04 -18.91
N ASP A 361 13.16 -3.74 -19.05
CA ASP A 361 13.96 -4.16 -17.91
C ASP A 361 14.43 -2.96 -17.07
N ILE A 362 14.25 -3.06 -15.76
CA ILE A 362 14.64 -2.02 -14.80
C ILE A 362 16.14 -1.65 -14.87
N CYS A 363 17.02 -2.51 -15.37
CA CYS A 363 18.43 -2.19 -15.54
C CYS A 363 18.65 -1.01 -16.51
N TRP A 364 17.88 -0.93 -17.61
CA TRP A 364 17.99 0.16 -18.58
C TRP A 364 17.44 1.47 -18.02
N ARG A 365 16.34 1.39 -17.25
CA ARG A 365 15.80 2.53 -16.49
C ARG A 365 16.81 3.05 -15.48
N ARG A 366 17.50 2.15 -14.77
CA ARG A 366 18.60 2.48 -13.85
C ARG A 366 19.81 3.09 -14.54
N LEU A 367 20.21 2.58 -15.69
CA LEU A 367 21.34 3.12 -16.46
C LEU A 367 21.06 4.55 -16.94
N TYR A 368 19.86 4.78 -17.48
CA TYR A 368 19.42 6.13 -17.89
C TYR A 368 19.39 7.09 -16.69
N THR A 369 18.90 6.62 -15.54
CA THR A 369 18.84 7.40 -14.30
C THR A 369 20.23 7.82 -13.82
N ASP A 370 21.13 6.87 -13.58
CA ASP A 370 22.45 7.15 -13.00
C ASP A 370 23.33 7.96 -13.99
N ALA A 371 23.28 7.63 -15.29
CA ALA A 371 23.96 8.42 -16.32
C ALA A 371 23.38 9.84 -16.46
N GLY A 372 22.05 9.99 -16.36
CA GLY A 372 21.38 11.28 -16.44
C GLY A 372 21.71 12.19 -15.25
N ILE A 373 21.75 11.65 -14.03
CA ILE A 373 22.19 12.38 -12.84
C ILE A 373 23.65 12.81 -12.98
N SER A 374 24.53 11.91 -13.45
CA SER A 374 25.94 12.23 -13.70
C SER A 374 26.11 13.34 -14.75
N ARG A 375 25.33 13.31 -15.83
CA ARG A 375 25.29 14.38 -16.84
C ARG A 375 24.81 15.71 -16.24
N ALA A 376 23.77 15.69 -15.41
CA ALA A 376 23.30 16.89 -14.69
C ALA A 376 24.41 17.48 -13.80
N ILE A 377 25.15 16.65 -13.06
CA ILE A 377 26.27 17.10 -12.23
C ILE A 377 27.38 17.73 -13.09
N ARG A 378 27.67 17.19 -14.28
CA ARG A 378 28.62 17.80 -15.21
C ARG A 378 28.17 19.16 -15.71
N LEU A 379 26.88 19.33 -16.03
CA LEU A 379 26.32 20.62 -16.42
C LEU A 379 26.47 21.64 -15.30
N ILE A 380 26.22 21.26 -14.04
CA ILE A 380 26.41 22.13 -12.87
C ILE A 380 27.90 22.48 -12.68
N ARG A 381 28.82 21.52 -12.86
CA ARG A 381 30.26 21.75 -12.69
C ARG A 381 30.88 22.59 -13.80
N ASN A 382 30.34 22.51 -15.01
CA ASN A 382 30.78 23.26 -16.18
C ASN A 382 29.99 24.57 -16.35
N ASP A 383 29.42 25.10 -15.25
CA ASP A 383 28.68 26.36 -15.25
C ASP A 383 29.51 27.47 -15.90
N THR A 384 29.00 27.98 -17.02
CA THR A 384 29.62 29.08 -17.79
C THR A 384 29.06 30.46 -17.39
N GLY A 385 28.17 30.53 -16.40
CA GLY A 385 27.49 31.73 -15.94
C GLY A 385 26.26 32.14 -16.76
N SER A 386 25.82 31.34 -17.73
CA SER A 386 24.60 31.58 -18.53
C SER A 386 23.37 30.92 -17.93
N GLU A 387 22.14 31.40 -18.19
CA GLU A 387 20.92 30.70 -17.71
C GLU A 387 20.70 29.32 -18.35
N ASP A 388 21.42 29.01 -19.44
CA ASP A 388 21.24 27.82 -20.25
C ASP A 388 21.61 26.53 -19.48
N TRP A 389 22.64 26.56 -18.63
CA TRP A 389 23.02 25.37 -17.86
C TRP A 389 21.94 24.95 -16.86
N LEU A 390 21.26 25.90 -16.21
CA LEU A 390 20.21 25.61 -15.22
C LEU A 390 18.99 24.99 -15.91
N ASN A 391 18.60 25.56 -17.06
CA ASN A 391 17.53 25.01 -17.91
C ASN A 391 17.86 23.58 -18.35
N GLN A 392 19.07 23.34 -18.85
CA GLN A 392 19.51 22.02 -19.30
C GLN A 392 19.60 21.02 -18.15
N THR A 393 20.06 21.46 -16.97
CA THR A 393 20.18 20.62 -15.77
C THR A 393 18.80 20.18 -15.28
N ILE A 394 17.86 21.11 -15.11
CA ILE A 394 16.50 20.80 -14.66
C ILE A 394 15.81 19.89 -15.68
N LYS A 395 15.93 20.21 -16.98
CA LYS A 395 15.42 19.35 -18.07
C LYS A 395 15.97 17.94 -17.97
N GLN A 396 17.28 17.78 -17.76
CA GLN A 396 17.91 16.46 -17.63
C GLN A 396 17.36 15.67 -16.44
N LEU A 397 17.17 16.32 -15.30
CA LEU A 397 16.65 15.69 -14.08
C LEU A 397 15.15 15.33 -14.20
N ASP A 398 14.33 16.21 -14.78
CA ASP A 398 12.92 15.90 -15.05
C ASP A 398 12.78 14.76 -16.07
N MET A 399 13.60 14.72 -17.11
CA MET A 399 13.58 13.61 -18.07
C MET A 399 13.97 12.28 -17.41
N VAL A 400 14.86 12.28 -16.41
CA VAL A 400 15.15 11.09 -15.61
C VAL A 400 13.89 10.62 -14.87
N LEU A 401 13.16 11.53 -14.22
CA LEU A 401 11.91 11.20 -13.52
C LEU A 401 10.83 10.72 -14.50
N ILE A 402 10.58 11.46 -15.58
CA ILE A 402 9.50 11.20 -16.54
C ILE A 402 9.75 9.90 -17.33
N MET A 403 10.96 9.71 -17.86
CA MET A 403 11.24 8.57 -18.75
C MET A 403 11.44 7.27 -17.99
N THR A 404 11.76 7.31 -16.70
CA THR A 404 12.19 6.10 -15.98
C THR A 404 11.54 5.91 -14.61
N GLY A 405 10.96 6.95 -14.02
CA GLY A 405 10.54 6.97 -12.61
C GLY A 405 11.71 6.93 -11.62
N ALA A 406 12.94 7.19 -12.08
CA ALA A 406 14.17 7.23 -11.29
C ALA A 406 14.32 6.10 -10.25
N PRO A 407 14.26 4.80 -10.64
CA PRO A 407 14.22 3.69 -9.70
C PRO A 407 15.38 3.74 -8.69
N LEU A 408 15.07 3.73 -7.38
CA LEU A 408 15.98 3.91 -6.24
C LEU A 408 16.84 5.20 -6.21
N ARG A 409 16.56 6.20 -7.05
CA ARG A 409 17.25 7.50 -7.08
C ARG A 409 16.31 8.71 -7.06
N GLU A 410 15.02 8.50 -6.93
CA GLU A 410 14.00 9.56 -6.85
C GLU A 410 14.36 10.64 -5.80
N GLU A 411 14.57 10.25 -4.54
CA GLU A 411 15.01 11.16 -3.47
C GLU A 411 16.35 11.87 -3.80
N MET A 412 17.24 11.20 -4.54
CA MET A 412 18.50 11.82 -4.96
C MET A 412 18.25 12.94 -5.96
N VAL A 413 17.38 12.72 -6.96
CA VAL A 413 16.99 13.73 -7.94
C VAL A 413 16.28 14.89 -7.26
N GLU A 414 15.35 14.61 -6.35
CA GLU A 414 14.62 15.62 -5.58
C GLU A 414 15.54 16.49 -4.72
N ARG A 415 16.52 15.90 -4.02
CA ARG A 415 17.53 16.65 -3.25
C ARG A 415 18.33 17.60 -4.14
N ILE A 416 18.68 17.18 -5.36
CA ILE A 416 19.40 18.03 -6.32
C ILE A 416 18.49 19.18 -6.76
N LEU A 417 17.25 18.90 -7.15
CA LEU A 417 16.27 19.92 -7.58
C LEU A 417 15.96 20.93 -6.47
N SER A 418 15.74 20.45 -5.24
CA SER A 418 15.51 21.31 -4.08
C SER A 418 16.69 22.24 -3.81
N ARG A 419 17.92 21.73 -3.93
CA ARG A 419 19.12 22.57 -3.78
C ARG A 419 19.28 23.59 -4.91
N LEU A 420 18.96 23.21 -6.15
CA LEU A 420 18.95 24.15 -7.29
C LEU A 420 17.94 25.28 -7.06
N GLN A 421 16.78 24.98 -6.47
CA GLN A 421 15.78 25.99 -6.14
C GLN A 421 16.29 27.00 -5.10
N ASP A 422 16.97 26.52 -4.05
CA ASP A 422 17.57 27.37 -3.02
C ASP A 422 18.66 28.29 -3.61
N ASP A 423 19.55 27.73 -4.43
CA ASP A 423 20.68 28.46 -4.99
C ASP A 423 20.27 29.46 -6.09
N ALA A 424 19.21 29.17 -6.83
CA ALA A 424 18.66 30.10 -7.83
C ALA A 424 18.01 31.34 -7.20
N GLY A 425 17.92 31.41 -5.87
CA GLY A 425 17.57 32.64 -5.15
C GLY A 425 16.14 33.12 -5.40
N PHE A 426 15.25 32.23 -5.84
CA PHE A 426 13.84 32.59 -6.00
C PHE A 426 13.23 32.90 -4.63
N CYS A 427 13.20 34.17 -4.23
CA CYS A 427 12.52 34.62 -3.03
C CYS A 427 11.18 35.24 -3.41
N GLY A 428 10.11 34.43 -3.45
CA GLY A 428 8.78 35.02 -3.46
C GLY A 428 8.27 35.15 -2.04
N LYS A 429 8.21 36.39 -1.56
CA LYS A 429 7.47 36.74 -0.36
C LYS A 429 6.26 37.62 -0.64
N ASP A 430 6.07 38.01 -1.91
CA ASP A 430 4.94 38.81 -2.35
C ASP A 430 4.28 38.14 -3.56
N TRP A 431 3.32 37.27 -3.29
CA TRP A 431 2.54 36.50 -4.27
C TRP A 431 1.27 37.25 -4.66
N SER A 432 1.31 38.58 -4.73
CA SER A 432 0.12 39.42 -4.89
C SER A 432 -0.53 39.34 -6.28
N ASP A 433 0.07 38.64 -7.22
CA ASP A 433 -0.49 38.43 -8.55
C ASP A 433 -1.58 37.34 -8.53
N THR A 434 -2.58 37.50 -9.39
CA THR A 434 -3.67 36.53 -9.53
C THR A 434 -4.01 36.33 -11.00
N PHE A 435 -4.51 35.15 -11.35
CA PHE A 435 -5.11 34.92 -12.66
C PHE A 435 -6.25 35.88 -12.97
N ASP A 436 -6.49 36.09 -14.28
CA ASP A 436 -7.70 36.77 -14.74
C ASP A 436 -8.94 36.00 -14.28
N LYS A 437 -9.91 36.72 -13.72
CA LYS A 437 -11.18 36.19 -13.20
C LYS A 437 -12.26 36.12 -14.27
N THR A 438 -11.94 36.46 -15.53
CA THR A 438 -12.86 36.30 -16.66
C THR A 438 -13.41 34.87 -16.69
N THR A 439 -14.72 34.77 -16.62
CA THR A 439 -15.47 33.52 -16.63
C THR A 439 -16.34 33.51 -17.88
N LEU A 440 -16.28 32.42 -18.64
CA LEU A 440 -17.20 32.09 -19.71
C LEU A 440 -18.65 32.09 -19.18
N ARG A 441 -19.60 32.17 -20.11
CA ARG A 441 -21.02 32.16 -19.76
C ARG A 441 -21.34 30.93 -18.91
N ILE A 442 -21.81 31.17 -17.69
CA ILE A 442 -22.24 30.12 -16.77
C ILE A 442 -23.60 29.57 -17.28
N PRO A 443 -23.70 28.27 -17.58
CA PRO A 443 -24.98 27.65 -17.93
C PRO A 443 -25.99 27.76 -16.77
N GLY A 444 -27.27 27.91 -17.09
CA GLY A 444 -28.33 27.77 -16.09
C GLY A 444 -28.47 26.29 -15.71
N LEU A 445 -28.51 25.98 -14.41
CA LEU A 445 -28.66 24.61 -13.93
C LEU A 445 -30.14 24.23 -13.85
N LEU A 446 -30.52 23.19 -14.57
CA LEU A 446 -31.86 22.58 -14.58
C LEU A 446 -32.00 21.52 -13.48
N PHE A 447 -30.96 20.69 -13.30
CA PHE A 447 -30.97 19.57 -12.35
C PHE A 447 -29.75 19.65 -11.41
N PRO A 448 -29.76 20.59 -10.45
CA PRO A 448 -28.58 20.82 -9.61
C PRO A 448 -28.26 19.61 -8.72
N VAL A 449 -26.97 19.27 -8.61
CA VAL A 449 -26.44 18.35 -7.60
C VAL A 449 -26.67 18.95 -6.21
N GLU A 450 -27.05 18.12 -5.23
CA GLU A 450 -27.18 18.54 -3.84
C GLU A 450 -25.84 19.06 -3.27
N GLN A 451 -25.91 20.11 -2.44
CA GLN A 451 -24.72 20.79 -1.93
C GLN A 451 -24.86 21.07 -0.43
N SER A 452 -23.87 20.69 0.35
CA SER A 452 -23.85 20.96 1.80
C SER A 452 -22.46 20.80 2.39
N VAL A 453 -22.25 21.38 3.57
CA VAL A 453 -21.13 20.99 4.44
C VAL A 453 -21.46 19.62 5.04
N LEU A 454 -20.54 18.66 4.95
CA LEU A 454 -20.77 17.29 5.39
C LEU A 454 -19.83 16.89 6.54
N THR A 455 -20.39 16.18 7.51
CA THR A 455 -19.61 15.32 8.40
C THR A 455 -19.27 13.99 7.73
N LEU A 456 -18.24 13.28 8.20
CA LEU A 456 -17.90 11.94 7.71
C LEU A 456 -19.08 10.95 7.82
N SER A 457 -19.91 11.05 8.86
CA SER A 457 -21.08 10.18 9.03
C SER A 457 -22.16 10.44 7.98
N GLN A 458 -22.40 11.71 7.63
CA GLN A 458 -23.33 12.08 6.56
C GLN A 458 -22.78 11.66 5.20
N PHE A 459 -21.49 11.88 4.95
CA PHE A 459 -20.84 11.44 3.71
C PHE A 459 -20.93 9.93 3.53
N ARG A 460 -20.76 9.13 4.58
CA ARG A 460 -20.90 7.67 4.50
C ARG A 460 -22.27 7.21 4.00
N LYS A 461 -23.34 7.96 4.30
CA LYS A 461 -24.70 7.68 3.78
C LYS A 461 -24.80 8.00 2.28
N ILE A 462 -24.22 9.12 1.86
CA ILE A 462 -24.15 9.53 0.44
C ILE A 462 -23.32 8.51 -0.36
N LEU A 463 -22.19 8.08 0.20
CA LEU A 463 -21.33 7.05 -0.36
C LEU A 463 -22.08 5.72 -0.53
N GLN A 464 -22.81 5.28 0.49
CA GLN A 464 -23.64 4.06 0.43
C GLN A 464 -24.79 4.15 -0.59
N ALA A 465 -25.32 5.35 -0.82
CA ALA A 465 -26.35 5.60 -1.82
C ALA A 465 -25.77 5.77 -3.24
N SER A 466 -24.44 5.83 -3.38
CA SER A 466 -23.71 6.12 -4.61
C SER A 466 -24.27 7.35 -5.34
N GLN A 467 -24.53 8.43 -4.60
CA GLN A 467 -25.08 9.69 -5.13
C GLN A 467 -24.01 10.77 -5.25
N PRO A 468 -23.91 11.47 -6.40
CA PRO A 468 -23.04 12.64 -6.53
C PRO A 468 -23.43 13.74 -5.55
N HIS A 469 -22.45 14.43 -4.98
CA HIS A 469 -22.69 15.50 -4.00
C HIS A 469 -21.59 16.57 -4.05
N VAL A 470 -21.96 17.84 -3.88
CA VAL A 470 -20.98 18.92 -3.69
C VAL A 470 -20.76 19.13 -2.20
N ILE A 471 -19.54 18.83 -1.75
CA ILE A 471 -19.09 19.02 -0.38
C ILE A 471 -18.52 20.42 -0.25
N LYS A 472 -19.22 21.27 0.50
CA LYS A 472 -18.77 22.64 0.80
C LYS A 472 -17.75 22.64 1.92
N GLU A 473 -16.79 23.55 1.83
CA GLU A 473 -15.77 23.84 2.84
C GLU A 473 -14.81 22.66 3.17
N ALA A 474 -14.81 21.61 2.34
CA ALA A 474 -13.99 20.42 2.55
C ALA A 474 -12.48 20.69 2.50
N ILE A 475 -12.07 21.75 1.81
CA ILE A 475 -10.67 22.06 1.52
C ILE A 475 -10.27 23.49 1.89
N ASN A 476 -11.16 24.30 2.51
CA ASN A 476 -10.93 25.73 2.74
C ASN A 476 -9.69 26.03 3.62
N TYR A 477 -9.22 25.04 4.38
CA TYR A 477 -8.02 25.14 5.22
C TYR A 477 -6.72 24.88 4.44
N TRP A 478 -6.79 24.50 3.16
CA TRP A 478 -5.59 24.24 2.36
C TRP A 478 -4.76 25.51 2.16
N PRO A 479 -3.43 25.44 2.37
CA PRO A 479 -2.51 26.50 1.98
C PRO A 479 -2.67 26.93 0.52
N ALA A 480 -3.01 26.00 -0.38
CA ALA A 480 -3.29 26.25 -1.79
C ALA A 480 -4.37 27.32 -2.07
N LEU A 481 -5.28 27.55 -1.12
CA LEU A 481 -6.34 28.57 -1.20
C LEU A 481 -6.00 29.85 -0.43
N THR A 482 -4.95 29.85 0.40
CA THR A 482 -4.71 30.90 1.40
C THR A 482 -3.26 31.38 1.40
N THR A 483 -2.39 30.77 2.20
CA THR A 483 -1.02 31.26 2.47
C THR A 483 -0.03 30.97 1.35
N ARG A 484 -0.34 29.99 0.51
CA ARG A 484 0.46 29.53 -0.64
C ARG A 484 -0.46 29.40 -1.85
N PRO A 485 -1.04 30.51 -2.32
CA PRO A 485 -2.20 30.49 -3.21
C PRO A 485 -1.81 29.99 -4.60
N TRP A 486 -2.44 28.92 -5.07
CA TRP A 486 -2.24 28.42 -6.43
C TRP A 486 -2.86 29.34 -7.48
N SER A 487 -3.70 30.29 -7.06
CA SER A 487 -4.20 31.37 -7.92
C SER A 487 -3.13 32.41 -8.28
N SER A 488 -1.94 32.35 -7.66
CA SER A 488 -0.78 33.20 -7.99
C SER A 488 0.13 32.53 -9.04
N PRO A 489 0.21 33.07 -10.27
CA PRO A 489 1.17 32.63 -11.27
C PRO A 489 2.61 32.64 -10.76
N SER A 490 2.98 33.65 -9.97
CA SER A 490 4.32 33.78 -9.40
C SER A 490 4.62 32.67 -8.41
N TYR A 491 3.65 32.28 -7.58
CA TYR A 491 3.80 31.15 -6.66
C TYR A 491 4.02 29.84 -7.42
N LEU A 492 3.20 29.56 -8.44
CA LEU A 492 3.37 28.37 -9.27
C LEU A 492 4.73 28.34 -9.99
N ARG A 493 5.21 29.48 -10.49
CA ARG A 493 6.56 29.62 -11.06
C ARG A 493 7.64 29.29 -10.05
N TYR A 494 7.50 29.75 -8.82
CA TYR A 494 8.45 29.46 -7.76
C TYR A 494 8.52 27.97 -7.44
N CYS A 495 7.38 27.31 -7.26
CA CYS A 495 7.29 25.87 -7.03
C CYS A 495 7.92 25.06 -8.17
N THR A 496 8.01 25.64 -9.37
CA THR A 496 8.56 25.04 -10.57
C THR A 496 9.94 25.61 -10.96
N ILE A 497 10.71 26.14 -10.00
CA ILE A 497 12.07 26.67 -10.19
C ILE A 497 12.12 27.74 -11.30
N GLY A 498 11.25 28.75 -11.14
CA GLY A 498 11.03 29.80 -12.14
C GLY A 498 10.25 29.33 -13.37
N GLY A 499 9.53 28.21 -13.29
CA GLY A 499 8.82 27.58 -14.42
C GLY A 499 9.69 26.69 -15.31
N ARG A 500 10.87 26.27 -14.84
CA ARG A 500 11.80 25.42 -15.60
C ARG A 500 11.45 23.93 -15.55
N ARG A 501 10.66 23.50 -14.56
CA ARG A 501 10.20 22.11 -14.48
C ARG A 501 9.41 21.73 -15.72
N LEU A 502 9.64 20.54 -16.25
CA LEU A 502 8.90 20.02 -17.40
C LEU A 502 7.55 19.46 -16.97
N VAL A 503 6.49 19.72 -17.73
CA VAL A 503 5.16 19.16 -17.48
C VAL A 503 4.59 18.56 -18.76
N PRO A 504 3.87 17.42 -18.66
CA PRO A 504 3.10 16.91 -19.78
C PRO A 504 1.85 17.78 -19.99
N VAL A 505 1.55 18.09 -21.24
CA VAL A 505 0.36 18.82 -21.63
C VAL A 505 -0.29 18.13 -22.83
N GLU A 506 -1.61 18.05 -22.79
CA GLU A 506 -2.44 17.72 -23.94
C GLU A 506 -2.62 18.97 -24.78
N LEU A 507 -2.40 18.86 -26.09
CA LEU A 507 -2.60 19.92 -27.06
C LEU A 507 -3.89 19.62 -27.84
N GLY A 508 -4.74 20.62 -28.01
CA GLY A 508 -6.06 20.45 -28.63
C GLY A 508 -7.20 20.76 -27.65
N ARG A 509 -8.44 20.72 -28.15
CA ARG A 509 -9.63 21.06 -27.34
C ARG A 509 -10.14 19.87 -26.53
N SER A 510 -10.05 18.68 -27.09
CA SER A 510 -10.48 17.42 -26.49
C SER A 510 -9.57 16.27 -26.94
N TYR A 511 -9.38 15.26 -26.09
CA TYR A 511 -8.66 14.03 -26.44
C TYR A 511 -9.39 13.14 -27.47
N THR A 512 -10.63 13.49 -27.80
CA THR A 512 -11.41 12.81 -28.84
C THR A 512 -11.26 13.46 -30.22
N ASP A 513 -10.53 14.57 -30.34
CA ASP A 513 -10.39 15.32 -31.59
C ASP A 513 -9.19 14.83 -32.41
N ASP A 514 -9.28 14.89 -33.74
CA ASP A 514 -8.23 14.40 -34.66
C ASP A 514 -6.90 15.18 -34.55
N ASP A 515 -6.96 16.43 -34.09
CA ASP A 515 -5.79 17.30 -33.90
C ASP A 515 -5.19 17.21 -32.49
N TRP A 516 -5.67 16.28 -31.66
CA TRP A 516 -5.13 16.08 -30.32
C TRP A 516 -3.70 15.51 -30.35
N GLY A 517 -2.87 16.00 -29.44
CA GLY A 517 -1.53 15.49 -29.22
C GLY A 517 -1.04 15.70 -27.80
N GLN A 518 0.14 15.16 -27.49
CA GLN A 518 0.80 15.37 -26.21
C GLN A 518 2.19 15.95 -26.39
N ALA A 519 2.58 16.83 -25.48
CA ALA A 519 3.92 17.41 -25.44
C ALA A 519 4.42 17.49 -24.01
N ILE A 520 5.76 17.44 -23.85
CA ILE A 520 6.42 17.74 -22.58
C ILE A 520 7.12 19.09 -22.78
N ILE A 521 6.65 20.11 -22.08
CA ILE A 521 7.15 21.49 -22.21
C ILE A 521 7.51 22.09 -20.84
N PRO A 522 8.37 23.12 -20.77
CA PRO A 522 8.59 23.85 -19.53
C PRO A 522 7.29 24.46 -18.98
N PHE A 523 7.11 24.41 -17.66
CA PHE A 523 5.93 24.98 -17.01
C PHE A 523 5.75 26.48 -17.29
N ALA A 524 6.84 27.24 -17.40
CA ALA A 524 6.80 28.65 -17.81
C ALA A 524 6.19 28.83 -19.20
N GLU A 525 6.56 27.97 -20.15
CA GLU A 525 6.00 28.01 -21.50
C GLU A 525 4.50 27.70 -21.46
N PHE A 526 4.11 26.66 -20.71
CA PHE A 526 2.71 26.33 -20.50
C PHE A 526 1.90 27.52 -19.94
N LEU A 527 2.41 28.08 -18.83
CA LEU A 527 1.78 29.19 -18.11
C LEU A 527 1.67 30.45 -18.97
N ASP A 528 2.75 30.87 -19.62
CA ASP A 528 2.77 32.12 -20.41
C ASP A 528 1.93 32.03 -21.66
N LYS A 529 2.08 30.93 -22.41
CA LYS A 529 1.53 30.79 -23.76
C LYS A 529 0.07 30.35 -23.75
N PHE A 530 -0.34 29.54 -22.78
CA PHE A 530 -1.67 28.92 -22.82
C PHE A 530 -2.59 29.40 -21.69
N ILE A 531 -2.04 29.81 -20.54
CA ILE A 531 -2.85 30.24 -19.38
C ILE A 531 -3.00 31.75 -19.32
N LEU A 532 -1.88 32.49 -19.31
CA LEU A 532 -1.89 33.95 -19.13
C LEU A 532 -2.24 34.70 -20.41
N LYS A 533 -1.94 34.11 -21.58
CA LYS A 533 -2.26 34.68 -22.90
C LYS A 533 -2.93 33.62 -23.78
N PRO A 534 -4.15 33.16 -23.42
CA PRO A 534 -4.81 32.10 -24.17
C PRO A 534 -5.04 32.56 -25.62
N GLY A 535 -4.37 31.88 -26.55
CA GLY A 535 -4.54 32.06 -27.99
C GLY A 535 -5.63 31.15 -28.56
N SER A 536 -5.58 30.90 -29.87
CA SER A 536 -6.47 29.93 -30.52
C SER A 536 -6.12 28.46 -30.20
N SER A 537 -4.87 28.18 -29.86
CA SER A 537 -4.41 26.85 -29.46
C SER A 537 -4.63 26.62 -27.97
N MET A 538 -5.25 25.51 -27.60
CA MET A 538 -5.42 25.10 -26.21
C MET A 538 -4.36 24.08 -25.79
N ALA A 539 -3.93 24.20 -24.54
CA ALA A 539 -3.16 23.18 -23.86
C ALA A 539 -3.78 22.89 -22.48
N TYR A 540 -3.81 21.63 -22.10
CA TYR A 540 -4.38 21.19 -20.84
C TYR A 540 -3.40 20.25 -20.13
N LEU A 541 -2.96 20.63 -18.92
CA LEU A 541 -2.25 19.72 -18.03
C LEU A 541 -3.32 18.87 -17.34
N ALA A 542 -3.56 17.68 -17.89
CA ALA A 542 -4.62 16.78 -17.47
C ALA A 542 -4.05 15.45 -16.97
N GLN A 543 -4.73 14.85 -15.99
CA GLN A 543 -4.49 13.47 -15.55
C GLN A 543 -3.03 13.13 -15.23
N HIS A 544 -2.29 14.09 -14.67
CA HIS A 544 -0.88 13.93 -14.31
C HIS A 544 -0.70 13.97 -12.79
N ASP A 545 0.16 13.09 -12.26
CA ASP A 545 0.63 13.16 -10.87
C ASP A 545 1.70 14.26 -10.73
N LEU A 546 1.28 15.49 -10.98
CA LEU A 546 2.10 16.69 -10.87
C LEU A 546 2.65 16.87 -9.45
N LEU A 547 1.92 16.34 -8.46
CA LEU A 547 2.21 16.53 -7.05
C LEU A 547 3.35 15.64 -6.58
N ALA A 548 3.48 14.42 -7.11
CA ALA A 548 4.70 13.63 -6.94
C ALA A 548 5.90 14.33 -7.58
N GLN A 549 5.72 14.90 -8.78
CA GLN A 549 6.82 15.57 -9.47
C GLN A 549 7.26 16.89 -8.79
N ILE A 550 6.32 17.60 -8.16
CA ILE A 550 6.54 18.92 -7.54
C ILE A 550 6.11 18.87 -6.06
N PRO A 551 7.00 18.38 -5.17
CA PRO A 551 6.67 18.20 -3.74
C PRO A 551 6.20 19.49 -3.04
N ALA A 552 6.70 20.65 -3.47
CA ALA A 552 6.26 21.93 -2.93
C ALA A 552 4.74 22.17 -3.08
N LEU A 553 4.15 21.74 -4.21
CA LEU A 553 2.70 21.79 -4.41
C LEU A 553 2.00 20.69 -3.60
N ARG A 554 2.59 19.50 -3.49
CA ARG A 554 2.04 18.43 -2.64
C ARG A 554 1.89 18.85 -1.17
N GLU A 555 2.79 19.69 -0.66
CA GLU A 555 2.73 20.24 0.70
C GLU A 555 1.60 21.27 0.91
N ASP A 556 0.97 21.76 -0.15
CA ASP A 556 -0.10 22.77 -0.08
C ASP A 556 -1.50 22.19 0.10
N ILE A 557 -1.62 20.88 0.01
CA ILE A 557 -2.89 20.16 0.08
C ILE A 557 -2.75 18.92 0.98
N VAL A 558 -3.89 18.37 1.39
CA VAL A 558 -3.97 17.07 2.06
C VAL A 558 -5.00 16.20 1.38
N ILE A 559 -4.93 14.89 1.59
CA ILE A 559 -5.99 13.98 1.14
C ILE A 559 -7.25 14.31 1.96
N PRO A 560 -8.41 14.62 1.33
CA PRO A 560 -9.64 14.85 2.08
C PRO A 560 -10.01 13.64 2.94
N ASP A 561 -10.44 13.88 4.19
CA ASP A 561 -10.78 12.81 5.13
C ASP A 561 -11.81 11.80 4.59
N PHE A 562 -12.68 12.28 3.69
CA PHE A 562 -13.68 11.49 3.00
C PHE A 562 -13.08 10.32 2.17
N CYS A 563 -11.84 10.44 1.71
CA CYS A 563 -11.17 9.36 0.96
C CYS A 563 -10.76 8.16 1.84
N TYR A 564 -10.79 8.32 3.17
CA TYR A 564 -10.48 7.24 4.13
C TYR A 564 -11.72 6.43 4.55
N THR A 565 -12.87 6.65 3.91
CA THR A 565 -14.06 5.81 4.13
C THR A 565 -14.02 4.58 3.24
N ASP A 566 -14.40 3.42 3.77
CA ASP A 566 -14.57 2.19 2.98
C ASP A 566 -15.83 2.29 2.08
N PRO A 567 -15.68 2.36 0.74
CA PRO A 567 -16.83 2.34 -0.16
C PRO A 567 -17.48 0.95 -0.23
N PRO A 568 -18.76 0.85 -0.63
CA PRO A 568 -19.45 -0.43 -0.75
C PRO A 568 -18.78 -1.36 -1.78
N CYS A 569 -18.59 -2.63 -1.40
CA CYS A 569 -17.98 -3.66 -2.26
C CYS A 569 -18.76 -3.89 -3.59
N ALA A 570 -20.06 -3.54 -3.63
CA ALA A 570 -20.90 -3.64 -4.83
C ALA A 570 -20.44 -2.69 -5.97
N ASP A 571 -19.78 -1.57 -5.62
CA ASP A 571 -19.26 -0.62 -6.62
C ASP A 571 -18.01 -1.18 -7.34
N LEU A 572 -17.32 -2.16 -6.76
CA LEU A 572 -16.25 -2.92 -7.43
C LEU A 572 -16.78 -3.83 -8.55
N CYS A 573 -18.08 -4.16 -8.56
CA CYS A 573 -18.72 -4.93 -9.64
C CYS A 573 -19.18 -4.06 -10.82
N LEU A 574 -19.12 -2.72 -10.68
CA LEU A 574 -19.34 -1.78 -11.79
C LEU A 574 -18.08 -1.57 -12.63
N SER A 575 -16.93 -2.12 -12.22
CA SER A 575 -15.71 -2.08 -13.01
C SER A 575 -15.93 -2.78 -14.35
N HIS A 576 -15.73 -2.06 -15.45
CA HIS A 576 -15.82 -2.60 -16.80
C HIS A 576 -14.93 -3.85 -16.92
N PRO A 577 -15.34 -4.92 -17.62
CA PRO A 577 -14.53 -6.14 -17.78
C PRO A 577 -13.10 -5.87 -18.28
N SER A 578 -12.93 -4.80 -19.05
CA SER A 578 -11.64 -4.36 -19.60
C SER A 578 -10.80 -3.47 -18.66
N TYR A 579 -11.41 -2.90 -17.62
CA TYR A 579 -10.77 -1.97 -16.68
C TYR A 579 -11.14 -2.34 -15.23
N PRO A 580 -10.62 -3.47 -14.71
CA PRO A 580 -10.83 -3.82 -13.32
C PRO A 580 -10.17 -2.77 -12.43
N ALA A 581 -10.94 -2.20 -11.50
CA ALA A 581 -10.39 -1.31 -10.48
C ALA A 581 -9.44 -2.12 -9.59
N THR A 582 -8.15 -1.85 -9.67
CA THR A 582 -7.18 -2.45 -8.75
C THR A 582 -7.41 -1.84 -7.36
N LYS A 583 -7.42 -2.66 -6.31
CA LYS A 583 -7.49 -2.12 -4.95
C LYS A 583 -6.31 -1.19 -4.70
N LEU A 584 -6.59 0.04 -4.26
CA LEU A 584 -5.59 1.04 -3.95
C LEU A 584 -5.24 0.99 -2.47
N ASP A 585 -3.95 1.08 -2.15
CA ASP A 585 -3.48 1.21 -0.76
C ASP A 585 -3.63 2.66 -0.26
N GLU A 586 -3.51 3.63 -1.16
CA GLU A 586 -3.72 5.07 -0.92
C GLU A 586 -4.43 5.70 -2.13
N PRO A 587 -5.16 6.82 -1.94
CA PRO A 587 -5.79 7.52 -3.06
C PRO A 587 -4.79 7.96 -4.13
N LEU A 588 -5.15 7.81 -5.41
CA LEU A 588 -4.39 8.35 -6.52
C LEU A 588 -4.73 9.83 -6.70
N LEU A 589 -3.71 10.67 -6.86
CA LEU A 589 -3.87 12.11 -7.01
C LEU A 589 -3.56 12.50 -8.45
N ASN A 590 -4.47 13.25 -9.07
CA ASN A 590 -4.23 13.83 -10.40
C ASN A 590 -4.52 15.34 -10.38
N ALA A 591 -3.61 16.11 -10.97
CA ALA A 591 -3.76 17.54 -11.16
C ALA A 591 -4.41 17.84 -12.52
N TRP A 592 -5.24 18.87 -12.54
CA TRP A 592 -5.94 19.37 -13.73
C TRP A 592 -5.77 20.88 -13.80
N PHE A 593 -4.95 21.38 -14.72
CA PHE A 593 -4.69 22.81 -14.86
C PHE A 593 -4.79 23.23 -16.33
N GLY A 594 -5.63 24.21 -16.63
CA GLY A 594 -5.85 24.69 -18.00
C GLY A 594 -6.56 26.03 -18.09
N PRO A 595 -6.62 26.63 -19.29
CA PRO A 595 -7.37 27.86 -19.53
C PRO A 595 -8.89 27.62 -19.49
N ALA A 596 -9.64 28.72 -19.55
CA ALA A 596 -11.07 28.65 -19.75
C ALA A 596 -11.39 27.95 -21.09
N GLY A 597 -12.39 27.08 -21.10
CA GLY A 597 -12.84 26.34 -22.28
C GLY A 597 -12.24 24.95 -22.44
N THR A 598 -11.29 24.52 -21.60
CA THR A 598 -10.84 23.11 -21.63
C THR A 598 -11.98 22.18 -21.30
N ILE A 599 -12.04 21.06 -22.02
CA ILE A 599 -13.11 20.07 -21.92
C ILE A 599 -12.48 18.71 -21.61
N SER A 600 -13.06 18.03 -20.61
CA SER A 600 -12.96 16.58 -20.49
C SER A 600 -14.28 16.01 -21.01
N PRO A 601 -14.27 15.32 -22.18
CA PRO A 601 -15.41 14.63 -22.75
C PRO A 601 -16.18 13.77 -21.77
N LEU A 602 -17.42 13.42 -22.11
CA LEU A 602 -18.24 12.56 -21.28
C LEU A 602 -17.60 11.16 -21.17
N HIS A 603 -17.14 10.81 -19.97
CA HIS A 603 -16.46 9.54 -19.70
C HIS A 603 -16.80 9.00 -18.31
N THR A 604 -16.36 7.79 -18.00
CA THR A 604 -16.53 7.14 -16.69
C THR A 604 -15.20 6.58 -16.18
N ASP A 605 -15.03 6.66 -14.86
CA ASP A 605 -13.84 6.19 -14.15
C ASP A 605 -14.15 4.96 -13.28
N PRO A 606 -13.16 4.05 -13.08
CA PRO A 606 -13.35 2.85 -12.29
C PRO A 606 -13.23 3.07 -10.77
N TYR A 607 -12.97 4.30 -10.31
CA TYR A 607 -12.75 4.65 -8.90
C TYR A 607 -13.78 5.67 -8.41
N HIS A 608 -14.02 5.72 -7.10
CA HIS A 608 -14.68 6.88 -6.50
C HIS A 608 -13.73 8.08 -6.60
N ASN A 609 -14.28 9.26 -6.82
CA ASN A 609 -13.48 10.47 -7.04
C ASN A 609 -14.00 11.63 -6.19
N ILE A 610 -13.08 12.36 -5.56
CA ILE A 610 -13.32 13.70 -5.02
C ILE A 610 -12.53 14.68 -5.86
N LEU A 611 -13.24 15.46 -6.68
CA LEU A 611 -12.68 16.53 -7.47
C LEU A 611 -12.72 17.83 -6.66
N CYS A 612 -11.55 18.27 -6.19
CA CYS A 612 -11.37 19.50 -5.41
C CYS A 612 -11.03 20.68 -6.32
N GLN A 613 -11.79 21.76 -6.26
CA GLN A 613 -11.58 22.96 -7.07
C GLN A 613 -10.77 24.00 -6.28
N ILE A 614 -9.56 24.31 -6.76
CA ILE A 614 -8.64 25.20 -6.06
C ILE A 614 -8.63 26.59 -6.70
N VAL A 615 -8.62 26.66 -8.03
CA VAL A 615 -8.62 27.92 -8.79
C VAL A 615 -9.73 27.88 -9.82
N GLY A 616 -10.53 28.94 -9.93
CA GLY A 616 -11.54 29.09 -10.97
C GLY A 616 -12.79 28.24 -10.80
N LYS A 617 -13.50 28.04 -11.92
CA LYS A 617 -14.80 27.36 -11.96
C LYS A 617 -14.86 26.28 -13.02
N LYS A 618 -15.57 25.19 -12.72
CA LYS A 618 -15.90 24.12 -13.67
C LYS A 618 -17.40 23.89 -13.72
N TYR A 619 -17.93 23.75 -14.93
CA TYR A 619 -19.24 23.14 -15.15
C TYR A 619 -19.04 21.63 -15.21
N VAL A 620 -19.87 20.89 -14.47
CA VAL A 620 -19.85 19.43 -14.45
C VAL A 620 -21.26 18.91 -14.66
N ARG A 621 -21.43 17.99 -15.61
CA ARG A 621 -22.68 17.24 -15.82
C ARG A 621 -22.42 15.76 -15.58
N ILE A 622 -23.27 15.10 -14.81
CA ILE A 622 -23.06 13.74 -14.31
C ILE A 622 -24.30 12.89 -14.60
N TYR A 623 -24.09 11.68 -15.10
CA TYR A 623 -25.13 10.72 -15.44
C TYR A 623 -24.92 9.41 -14.68
N ASN A 624 -26.02 8.83 -14.22
CA ASN A 624 -25.99 7.54 -13.53
C ASN A 624 -25.48 6.43 -14.48
N PRO A 625 -24.73 5.43 -13.99
CA PRO A 625 -24.26 4.29 -14.79
C PRO A 625 -25.37 3.60 -15.59
N ASN A 626 -26.61 3.59 -15.09
CA ASN A 626 -27.77 3.00 -15.77
C ASN A 626 -28.18 3.73 -17.06
N GLN A 627 -27.71 4.96 -17.29
CA GLN A 627 -27.95 5.71 -18.52
C GLN A 627 -27.00 5.28 -19.66
N ARG A 628 -26.02 4.38 -19.41
CA ARG A 628 -24.97 3.98 -20.37
C ARG A 628 -25.45 3.77 -21.80
N THR A 629 -26.59 3.10 -22.01
CA THR A 629 -27.11 2.81 -23.37
C THR A 629 -27.52 4.07 -24.14
N LYS A 630 -27.84 5.16 -23.44
CA LYS A 630 -28.21 6.46 -24.00
C LYS A 630 -26.99 7.39 -24.20
N LEU A 631 -25.83 7.00 -23.67
CA LEU A 631 -24.59 7.78 -23.72
C LEU A 631 -23.62 7.28 -24.80
N TYR A 632 -24.03 6.32 -25.62
CA TYR A 632 -23.27 5.84 -26.79
C TYR A 632 -21.77 5.63 -26.52
N PRO A 633 -21.37 4.70 -25.65
CA PRO A 633 -19.96 4.42 -25.39
C PRO A 633 -19.21 4.10 -26.68
N ARG A 634 -17.94 4.51 -26.76
CA ARG A 634 -17.04 4.15 -27.86
C ARG A 634 -16.71 2.66 -27.82
N GLY A 635 -16.14 2.18 -28.93
CA GLY A 635 -15.66 0.81 -29.06
C GLY A 635 -14.15 0.72 -28.85
N THR A 636 -13.55 -0.32 -29.42
CA THR A 636 -12.08 -0.43 -29.51
C THR A 636 -11.58 0.39 -30.69
N GLU A 637 -10.64 1.30 -30.44
CA GLU A 637 -10.00 2.17 -31.43
C GLU A 637 -8.49 1.92 -31.39
N ASN A 638 -7.87 1.58 -32.54
CA ASN A 638 -6.44 1.26 -32.62
C ASN A 638 -5.94 0.20 -31.61
N GLY A 639 -6.80 -0.76 -31.24
CA GLY A 639 -6.49 -1.80 -30.25
C GLY A 639 -6.60 -1.35 -28.79
N ILE A 640 -7.05 -0.12 -28.54
CA ILE A 640 -7.31 0.46 -27.22
C ILE A 640 -8.82 0.46 -26.98
N ASP A 641 -9.27 -0.04 -25.84
CA ASP A 641 -10.68 -0.02 -25.47
C ASP A 641 -11.10 1.40 -25.04
N MET A 642 -11.93 2.09 -25.82
CA MET A 642 -12.40 3.44 -25.49
C MET A 642 -13.81 3.44 -24.90
N SER A 643 -14.35 2.28 -24.50
CA SER A 643 -15.74 2.13 -24.03
C SER A 643 -16.08 2.76 -22.68
N ASN A 644 -15.09 3.39 -22.02
CA ASN A 644 -15.28 4.29 -20.91
C ASN A 644 -15.55 5.74 -21.34
N THR A 645 -15.44 6.07 -22.63
CA THR A 645 -15.69 7.40 -23.21
C THR A 645 -16.90 7.37 -24.14
N SER A 646 -17.71 8.42 -24.11
CA SER A 646 -18.89 8.60 -24.96
C SER A 646 -18.52 9.03 -26.39
N ARG A 647 -19.34 8.64 -27.37
CA ARG A 647 -19.33 9.20 -28.72
C ARG A 647 -20.07 10.54 -28.82
N VAL A 648 -20.90 10.88 -27.84
CA VAL A 648 -21.70 12.11 -27.87
C VAL A 648 -20.75 13.31 -27.80
N PRO A 649 -20.79 14.22 -28.79
CA PRO A 649 -19.91 15.38 -28.83
C PRO A 649 -20.23 16.37 -27.70
N PRO A 650 -19.22 17.09 -27.16
CA PRO A 650 -19.40 18.10 -26.13
C PRO A 650 -20.51 19.12 -26.43
N GLU A 651 -20.66 19.54 -27.68
CA GLU A 651 -21.64 20.53 -28.13
C GLU A 651 -23.08 20.06 -27.84
N LEU A 652 -23.37 18.77 -28.07
CA LEU A 652 -24.68 18.20 -27.77
C LEU A 652 -24.93 18.08 -26.27
N VAL A 653 -23.88 17.75 -25.50
CA VAL A 653 -23.96 17.75 -24.04
C VAL A 653 -24.33 19.16 -23.54
N GLU A 654 -23.72 20.22 -24.06
CA GLU A 654 -23.94 21.57 -23.55
C GLU A 654 -25.26 22.21 -23.97
N MET A 655 -25.66 22.00 -25.22
CA MET A 655 -26.73 22.79 -25.83
C MET A 655 -28.11 22.13 -25.77
N SER A 656 -28.20 20.83 -25.44
CA SER A 656 -29.47 20.07 -25.37
C SER A 656 -30.43 20.44 -26.51
N LEU A 657 -29.95 20.33 -27.76
CA LEU A 657 -30.54 20.92 -28.95
C LEU A 657 -31.81 20.21 -29.47
N GLY A 658 -32.37 19.29 -28.70
CA GLY A 658 -33.38 18.37 -29.20
C GLY A 658 -32.74 17.17 -29.89
N PRO A 659 -33.58 16.22 -30.36
CA PRO A 659 -33.12 14.91 -30.74
C PRO A 659 -32.18 15.00 -31.94
N ASP A 660 -31.00 14.40 -31.77
CA ASP A 660 -29.99 14.27 -32.80
C ASP A 660 -30.17 12.94 -33.56
N ASP A 661 -30.01 12.96 -34.89
CA ASP A 661 -30.23 11.78 -35.73
C ASP A 661 -29.20 10.66 -35.44
N GLU A 662 -27.97 11.01 -35.03
CA GLU A 662 -26.91 10.06 -34.67
C GLU A 662 -27.05 9.57 -33.23
N PHE A 663 -27.51 10.44 -32.32
CA PHE A 663 -27.65 10.15 -30.88
C PHE A 663 -29.10 10.29 -30.36
N PRO A 664 -30.10 9.61 -30.95
CA PRO A 664 -31.51 9.87 -30.68
C PRO A 664 -31.97 9.60 -29.25
N LEU A 665 -31.26 8.75 -28.49
CA LEU A 665 -31.59 8.42 -27.10
C LEU A 665 -30.97 9.37 -26.09
N PHE A 666 -30.03 10.24 -26.50
CA PHE A 666 -29.25 11.07 -25.58
C PHE A 666 -30.12 12.10 -24.86
N ASP A 667 -31.12 12.66 -25.54
CA ASP A 667 -32.07 13.61 -24.97
C ASP A 667 -32.93 13.02 -23.84
N GLU A 668 -33.10 11.69 -23.83
CA GLU A 668 -33.81 11.00 -22.76
C GLU A 668 -32.89 10.66 -21.57
N ALA A 669 -31.59 10.94 -21.65
CA ALA A 669 -30.64 10.61 -20.61
C ALA A 669 -30.80 11.54 -19.41
N GLN A 670 -31.07 10.97 -18.24
CA GLN A 670 -31.22 11.73 -17.02
C GLN A 670 -29.85 12.12 -16.44
N TYR A 671 -29.71 13.37 -16.04
CA TYR A 671 -28.47 13.92 -15.48
C TYR A 671 -28.72 14.81 -14.27
N VAL A 672 -27.63 15.05 -13.55
CA VAL A 672 -27.49 16.12 -12.58
C VAL A 672 -26.28 16.98 -12.95
N GLU A 673 -26.22 18.21 -12.50
CA GLU A 673 -25.18 19.15 -12.89
C GLU A 673 -24.82 20.15 -11.80
N THR A 674 -23.63 20.74 -11.90
CA THR A 674 -23.18 21.74 -10.94
C THR A 674 -22.15 22.70 -11.53
N ILE A 675 -22.02 23.86 -10.90
CA ILE A 675 -20.89 24.76 -11.06
C ILE A 675 -20.00 24.61 -9.84
N LEU A 676 -18.87 23.93 -10.02
CA LEU A 676 -17.87 23.76 -8.99
C LEU A 676 -17.03 25.03 -8.89
N SER A 677 -17.06 25.71 -7.74
CA SER A 677 -16.30 26.94 -7.49
C SER A 677 -15.11 26.69 -6.58
N GLU A 678 -14.19 27.65 -6.50
CA GLU A 678 -13.03 27.60 -5.58
C GLU A 678 -13.45 27.24 -4.15
N GLY A 679 -12.79 26.24 -3.56
CA GLY A 679 -13.09 25.70 -2.22
C GLY A 679 -14.12 24.56 -2.20
N ASP A 680 -14.83 24.32 -3.30
CA ASP A 680 -15.77 23.20 -3.40
C ASP A 680 -15.07 21.88 -3.74
N SER A 681 -15.61 20.79 -3.23
CA SER A 681 -15.23 19.42 -3.62
C SER A 681 -16.45 18.68 -4.18
N LEU A 682 -16.34 18.05 -5.34
CA LEU A 682 -17.39 17.22 -5.91
C LEU A 682 -17.08 15.74 -5.71
N TYR A 683 -17.97 15.02 -5.03
CA TYR A 683 -17.95 13.57 -4.99
C TYR A 683 -18.62 13.00 -6.26
N ILE A 684 -17.86 12.19 -6.99
CA ILE A 684 -18.31 11.45 -8.17
C ILE A 684 -18.17 9.95 -7.83
N PRO A 685 -19.29 9.20 -7.72
CA PRO A 685 -19.22 7.78 -7.41
C PRO A 685 -18.60 6.98 -8.57
N ALA A 686 -17.97 5.85 -8.26
CA ALA A 686 -17.36 4.98 -9.25
C ALA A 686 -18.38 4.58 -10.35
N GLY A 687 -17.93 4.57 -11.61
CA GLY A 687 -18.76 4.21 -12.75
C GLY A 687 -19.71 5.31 -13.24
N TRP A 688 -19.89 6.42 -12.52
CA TRP A 688 -20.72 7.52 -12.99
C TRP A 688 -20.07 8.25 -14.17
N TRP A 689 -20.87 8.50 -15.20
CA TRP A 689 -20.41 9.24 -16.36
C TRP A 689 -20.40 10.72 -16.05
N HIS A 690 -19.34 11.42 -16.43
CA HIS A 690 -19.22 12.84 -16.16
C HIS A 690 -18.54 13.58 -17.31
N TYR A 691 -19.08 14.76 -17.60
CA TYR A 691 -18.56 15.75 -18.54
C TYR A 691 -18.10 16.96 -17.74
N VAL A 692 -16.92 17.51 -18.07
CA VAL A 692 -16.34 18.65 -17.35
C VAL A 692 -15.89 19.71 -18.33
N ARG A 693 -16.26 20.97 -18.07
CA ARG A 693 -15.75 22.15 -18.78
C ARG A 693 -15.23 23.20 -17.82
N SER A 694 -14.02 23.69 -18.06
CA SER A 694 -13.48 24.85 -17.35
C SER A 694 -14.17 26.13 -17.81
N LEU A 695 -14.79 26.86 -16.90
CA LEU A 695 -15.46 28.13 -17.19
C LEU A 695 -14.53 29.34 -17.04
N SER A 696 -13.45 29.20 -16.29
CA SER A 696 -12.36 30.19 -16.18
C SER A 696 -11.03 29.46 -16.31
N ILE A 697 -9.90 30.17 -16.19
CA ILE A 697 -8.64 29.51 -15.83
C ILE A 697 -8.90 28.65 -14.59
N SER A 698 -8.52 27.38 -14.64
CA SER A 698 -8.99 26.38 -13.69
C SER A 698 -7.86 25.45 -13.25
N PHE A 699 -7.71 25.29 -11.94
CA PHE A 699 -6.80 24.32 -11.31
C PHE A 699 -7.60 23.48 -10.30
N SER A 700 -7.70 22.17 -10.55
CA SER A 700 -8.35 21.19 -9.66
C SER A 700 -7.39 20.04 -9.32
N VAL A 701 -7.67 19.33 -8.23
CA VAL A 701 -7.02 18.06 -7.89
C VAL A 701 -8.11 17.00 -7.65
N SER A 702 -7.99 15.86 -8.31
CA SER A 702 -8.88 14.71 -8.10
C SER A 702 -8.20 13.65 -7.22
N PHE A 703 -8.96 13.04 -6.33
CA PHE A 703 -8.53 11.96 -5.46
C PHE A 703 -9.32 10.71 -5.78
N TRP A 704 -8.69 9.68 -6.33
CA TRP A 704 -9.31 8.42 -6.70
C TRP A 704 -9.08 7.36 -5.62
N TRP A 705 -10.13 6.74 -5.09
CA TRP A 705 -10.03 5.68 -4.08
C TRP A 705 -11.10 4.59 -4.27
N ASN A 706 -10.91 3.41 -3.64
CA ASN A 706 -11.84 2.28 -3.65
C ASN A 706 -11.70 1.35 -2.44
#